data_AF-A0A3N5QQY6-F1
#
_entry.id   AF-A0A3N5QQY6-F1
#
_cell.length_a   1.000
_cell.length_b   1.000
_cell.length_c   1.000
_cell.angle_alpha   90.00
_cell.angle_beta   90.00
_cell.angle_gamma   90.00
#
_symmetry.space_group_name_H-M   'P 1'
#
loop_
_entity.id
_entity.type
_entity.pdbx_description
1 polymer ?
#
loop_
_entity_poly.entity_id
_entity_poly.type
_entity_poly.pdbx_seq_one_letter_code
_entity_poly.pdbx_strand_id
1 'polypeptide(L)'
;MNKPQMSSLPETPVKAARWLGGAGRIIAAAVLLLAWASPCLAAGWLGEAWLYRRHVTLEKFTPAEQGSDIAVVTMPTGGLSKPDGSDICVATYDGKQVPCRVLMVGPGDQVRLAFGIQSGVNNYYVYWGNAKPVATKEPEIRRGVLLEMWNFPENTPIKNFEQVQKLFATVSASPKDLIGRDFRERIFQAHNPFGPQARIACIYTAYFHAPKTGEYEFSTSSQDASYLLIDDKLLIDNGGYHRPQSDISKLAKVNLDVGVHKMTFYHVSGGGGDPVAVVAWRSPGKDKVEPMPNFAFLPVVATTIGPMEEYAKELTIDFIPRQLGESFMADRYFQRFAFDALAAASKPGADTKWEWDFGDGQKSSAAKVEHVYLADGDYTVKLNAKTFVGTLTRTNKIRVARAWDRVTENKLDTLRQQADIVAKYDFAALSADANAQAVLLLHRAGEQAGEMKAGEALVARESAPAKLLAEAAQAYAETLIAAGQADKAVAALTKAAKIASEPNVSASLLVQAGRAALDEADQPKIALDIFEQILRKYPKASPVPAVRQARIGVGDSWAAQGDYDKAKETYTAAGVRADTSTNQPAVLKGDFARHVEDYIRQKNYDAAREWIDRWEDSFPLDKLEGYSTLLRCRLYQGAGEWKHLTLAAGTLVKVNPTSNYCPALLMLSAEAYTKLKQPDQAKAAWKQIVEKYPESPVAAEAAKKIKS
;
A
#
# COMPACT_ATOMS: atom_id res chain seq x y z
N MET A 1 -14.35 -36.80 -51.89
CA MET A 1 -15.18 -37.93 -51.41
C MET A 1 -15.43 -37.75 -49.92
N ASN A 2 -16.63 -37.85 -49.35
CA ASN A 2 -17.97 -37.57 -49.87
C ASN A 2 -18.86 -37.17 -48.67
N LYS A 3 -19.65 -36.09 -48.78
CA LYS A 3 -20.85 -35.89 -47.96
C LYS A 3 -22.07 -36.45 -48.72
N PRO A 4 -23.11 -36.97 -48.06
CA PRO A 4 -24.44 -37.11 -48.66
C PRO A 4 -25.29 -35.83 -48.47
N GLN A 5 -26.29 -35.66 -49.35
CA GLN A 5 -27.12 -34.45 -49.50
C GLN A 5 -28.57 -34.61 -48.99
N MET A 6 -29.29 -33.48 -49.03
CA MET A 6 -30.73 -33.26 -48.79
C MET A 6 -31.68 -33.95 -49.79
N SER A 7 -32.96 -34.00 -49.39
CA SER A 7 -34.15 -34.01 -50.27
C SER A 7 -35.35 -33.30 -49.58
N SER A 8 -36.44 -32.91 -50.26
CA SER A 8 -36.49 -31.81 -51.25
C SER A 8 -37.93 -31.36 -51.62
N LEU A 9 -38.49 -30.35 -50.92
CA LEU A 9 -39.61 -29.48 -51.38
C LEU A 9 -41.00 -30.18 -51.60
N PRO A 10 -42.17 -29.48 -51.78
CA PRO A 10 -42.34 -28.14 -52.38
C PRO A 10 -43.36 -27.14 -51.75
N GLU A 11 -43.38 -25.93 -52.34
CA GLU A 11 -44.34 -24.84 -52.10
C GLU A 11 -45.58 -24.94 -53.01
N THR A 12 -46.67 -24.21 -52.68
CA THR A 12 -47.41 -23.36 -53.66
C THR A 12 -48.40 -22.38 -52.98
N PRO A 13 -48.75 -21.21 -53.56
CA PRO A 13 -49.48 -20.12 -52.88
C PRO A 13 -50.82 -19.69 -53.55
N VAL A 14 -51.78 -19.11 -52.80
CA VAL A 14 -52.97 -18.44 -53.39
C VAL A 14 -53.46 -17.18 -52.63
N LYS A 15 -53.26 -16.02 -53.28
CA LYS A 15 -54.10 -14.80 -53.44
C LYS A 15 -54.71 -14.01 -52.25
N ALA A 16 -54.85 -12.70 -52.53
CA ALA A 16 -55.39 -11.66 -51.66
C ALA A 16 -56.84 -11.28 -51.97
N ALA A 17 -57.46 -10.50 -51.07
CA ALA A 17 -58.63 -9.66 -51.32
C ALA A 17 -58.42 -8.26 -50.67
N ARG A 18 -59.08 -7.22 -51.20
CA ARG A 18 -58.77 -5.79 -50.96
C ARG A 18 -60.07 -4.97 -51.06
N TRP A 19 -60.16 -3.82 -50.36
CA TRP A 19 -61.25 -2.80 -50.43
C TRP A 19 -62.59 -3.25 -49.78
N LEU A 20 -63.45 -2.40 -49.18
CA LEU A 20 -63.54 -0.92 -49.11
C LEU A 20 -64.41 -0.46 -47.92
N GLY A 21 -64.33 0.82 -47.55
CA GLY A 21 -65.50 1.60 -47.09
C GLY A 21 -65.65 1.79 -45.57
N GLY A 22 -65.70 3.04 -45.13
CA GLY A 22 -66.08 3.40 -43.76
C GLY A 22 -67.07 4.56 -43.72
N ALA A 23 -67.93 4.58 -42.71
CA ALA A 23 -68.66 5.75 -42.21
C ALA A 23 -69.29 5.41 -40.85
N GLY A 24 -69.21 6.31 -39.86
CA GLY A 24 -69.84 6.11 -38.54
C GLY A 24 -69.00 6.61 -37.36
N ARG A 25 -69.16 7.88 -37.00
CA ARG A 25 -68.72 8.47 -35.71
C ARG A 25 -69.96 8.82 -34.88
N ILE A 26 -69.74 9.18 -33.59
CA ILE A 26 -70.73 9.56 -32.56
C ILE A 26 -71.29 8.29 -31.88
N ILE A 27 -71.23 8.07 -30.55
CA ILE A 27 -71.20 8.97 -29.37
C ILE A 27 -70.01 8.66 -28.43
N ALA A 28 -69.55 9.66 -27.65
CA ALA A 28 -68.70 9.46 -26.48
C ALA A 28 -69.50 9.71 -25.18
N ALA A 29 -69.38 8.84 -24.18
CA ALA A 29 -69.72 9.09 -22.78
C ALA A 29 -68.99 8.08 -21.88
N ALA A 30 -68.54 8.51 -20.70
CA ALA A 30 -67.63 7.75 -19.84
C ALA A 30 -68.29 7.24 -18.54
N VAL A 31 -67.77 6.11 -18.04
CA VAL A 31 -67.77 5.70 -16.62
C VAL A 31 -66.39 5.04 -16.43
N LEU A 32 -65.38 5.70 -15.84
CA LEU A 32 -65.05 5.71 -14.39
C LEU A 32 -65.04 4.30 -13.75
N LEU A 33 -64.13 3.92 -12.85
CA LEU A 33 -62.78 4.36 -12.46
C LEU A 33 -62.22 3.21 -11.56
N LEU A 34 -60.95 3.26 -11.15
CA LEU A 34 -60.29 2.41 -10.13
C LEU A 34 -59.67 1.06 -10.57
N ALA A 35 -58.43 1.17 -11.06
CA ALA A 35 -57.33 0.27 -10.67
C ALA A 35 -55.97 0.99 -10.81
N TRP A 36 -55.83 2.16 -10.16
CA TRP A 36 -54.52 2.79 -9.97
C TRP A 36 -53.79 2.11 -8.81
N ALA A 37 -52.89 1.17 -9.14
CA ALA A 37 -51.72 0.80 -8.34
C ALA A 37 -50.85 -0.14 -9.18
N SER A 38 -49.60 0.23 -9.47
CA SER A 38 -48.62 -0.69 -10.06
C SER A 38 -48.10 -1.64 -8.97
N PRO A 39 -48.50 -2.93 -8.91
CA PRO A 39 -48.10 -3.84 -7.85
C PRO A 39 -46.84 -4.62 -8.26
N CYS A 40 -45.82 -3.91 -8.72
CA CYS A 40 -44.52 -4.48 -9.09
C CYS A 40 -43.41 -4.17 -8.05
N LEU A 41 -43.59 -3.12 -7.25
CA LEU A 41 -42.58 -2.63 -6.30
C LEU A 41 -42.49 -3.40 -4.97
N ALA A 42 -43.50 -4.21 -4.62
CA ALA A 42 -43.59 -4.91 -3.34
C ALA A 42 -43.49 -6.46 -3.45
N ALA A 43 -43.50 -7.02 -4.66
CA ALA A 43 -43.47 -8.47 -4.85
C ALA A 43 -42.16 -9.09 -4.32
N GLY A 44 -42.28 -10.10 -3.47
CA GLY A 44 -41.13 -10.80 -2.88
C GLY A 44 -40.35 -10.02 -1.82
N TRP A 45 -40.81 -8.85 -1.34
CA TRP A 45 -40.26 -8.21 -0.15
C TRP A 45 -40.85 -8.82 1.13
N LEU A 46 -40.09 -8.81 2.23
CA LEU A 46 -40.54 -9.29 3.55
C LEU A 46 -41.50 -8.32 4.27
N GLY A 47 -41.89 -7.23 3.62
CA GLY A 47 -42.74 -6.15 4.15
C GLY A 47 -42.06 -4.79 4.13
N GLU A 48 -42.84 -3.72 4.21
CA GLU A 48 -42.39 -2.32 4.09
C GLU A 48 -41.38 -1.87 5.17
N ALA A 49 -41.30 -2.59 6.29
CA ALA A 49 -40.32 -2.34 7.34
C ALA A 49 -38.87 -2.74 6.93
N TRP A 50 -38.70 -3.52 5.86
CA TRP A 50 -37.39 -3.91 5.34
C TRP A 50 -37.01 -2.97 4.19
N LEU A 51 -36.20 -1.97 4.51
CA LEU A 51 -35.92 -0.86 3.59
C LEU A 51 -34.90 -1.20 2.50
N TYR A 52 -34.01 -2.17 2.74
CA TYR A 52 -32.89 -2.50 1.86
C TYR A 52 -32.80 -4.00 1.61
N ARG A 53 -32.40 -4.39 0.40
CA ARG A 53 -32.03 -5.79 0.10
C ARG A 53 -30.95 -5.91 -0.97
N ARG A 54 -30.26 -7.05 -1.00
CA ARG A 54 -29.37 -7.48 -2.10
C ARG A 54 -29.73 -8.88 -2.55
N HIS A 55 -29.69 -9.09 -3.87
CA HIS A 55 -29.67 -10.43 -4.46
C HIS A 55 -28.38 -11.17 -4.06
N VAL A 56 -28.50 -12.45 -3.73
CA VAL A 56 -27.39 -13.37 -3.45
C VAL A 56 -27.65 -14.68 -4.19
N THR A 57 -26.70 -15.07 -5.03
CA THR A 57 -26.78 -16.29 -5.84
C THR A 57 -25.67 -17.23 -5.42
N LEU A 58 -26.02 -18.48 -5.12
CA LEU A 58 -25.05 -19.54 -4.84
C LEU A 58 -24.33 -19.96 -6.12
N GLU A 59 -23.05 -20.32 -6.01
CA GLU A 59 -22.42 -21.12 -7.05
C GLU A 59 -23.14 -22.48 -7.20
N LYS A 60 -22.98 -23.17 -8.33
CA LYS A 60 -23.71 -24.43 -8.62
C LYS A 60 -23.43 -25.49 -7.56
N PHE A 61 -24.35 -25.62 -6.61
CA PHE A 61 -24.30 -26.52 -5.49
C PHE A 61 -25.67 -27.18 -5.30
N THR A 62 -25.67 -28.47 -4.96
CA THR A 62 -26.88 -29.19 -4.57
C THR A 62 -26.73 -29.56 -3.10
N PRO A 63 -27.59 -29.05 -2.20
CA PRO A 63 -27.50 -29.37 -0.79
C PRO A 63 -27.63 -30.88 -0.54
N ALA A 64 -26.73 -31.40 0.28
CA ALA A 64 -26.75 -32.78 0.75
C ALA A 64 -27.88 -32.98 1.79
N GLU A 65 -28.10 -31.96 2.62
CA GLU A 65 -29.04 -31.97 3.75
C GLU A 65 -29.63 -30.58 3.99
N GLN A 66 -30.85 -30.51 4.53
CA GLN A 66 -31.52 -29.24 4.80
C GLN A 66 -30.98 -28.59 6.08
N GLY A 67 -30.30 -27.45 5.95
CA GLY A 67 -29.90 -26.60 7.07
C GLY A 67 -28.55 -26.90 7.73
N SER A 68 -27.91 -28.03 7.44
CA SER A 68 -26.51 -28.32 7.81
C SER A 68 -25.51 -27.79 6.76
N ASP A 69 -25.97 -27.59 5.52
CA ASP A 69 -25.23 -26.87 4.49
C ASP A 69 -25.39 -25.36 4.64
N ILE A 70 -24.26 -24.63 4.65
CA ILE A 70 -24.22 -23.18 4.83
C ILE A 70 -23.53 -22.47 3.66
N ALA A 71 -24.08 -21.31 3.32
CA ALA A 71 -23.49 -20.35 2.40
C ALA A 71 -22.96 -19.14 3.18
N VAL A 72 -21.89 -18.54 2.68
CA VAL A 72 -21.28 -17.34 3.28
C VAL A 72 -21.31 -16.21 2.27
N VAL A 73 -21.77 -15.03 2.71
CA VAL A 73 -21.81 -13.82 1.90
C VAL A 73 -21.11 -12.68 2.62
N THR A 74 -20.28 -11.94 1.88
CA THR A 74 -19.72 -10.65 2.29
C THR A 74 -20.27 -9.57 1.36
N MET A 75 -20.85 -8.51 1.92
CA MET A 75 -21.47 -7.44 1.13
C MET A 75 -21.36 -6.09 1.82
N PRO A 76 -21.28 -4.97 1.08
CA PRO A 76 -21.37 -3.64 1.67
C PRO A 76 -22.84 -3.24 1.90
N THR A 77 -23.15 -2.68 3.08
CA THR A 77 -24.50 -2.20 3.45
C THR A 77 -24.70 -0.69 3.26
N GLY A 78 -23.67 0.04 2.84
CA GLY A 78 -23.68 1.50 2.69
C GLY A 78 -23.82 2.28 3.99
N GLY A 79 -23.52 1.64 5.13
CA GLY A 79 -23.70 2.23 6.46
C GLY A 79 -25.17 2.29 6.90
N LEU A 80 -26.04 1.52 6.23
CA LEU A 80 -27.50 1.54 6.42
C LEU A 80 -28.01 0.37 7.29
N SER A 81 -27.15 -0.59 7.65
CA SER A 81 -27.42 -1.60 8.66
C SER A 81 -27.11 -1.07 10.07
N LYS A 82 -27.67 -1.69 11.10
CA LYS A 82 -27.28 -1.40 12.49
C LYS A 82 -25.80 -1.78 12.72
N PRO A 83 -25.09 -1.09 13.64
CA PRO A 83 -23.68 -1.38 13.93
C PRO A 83 -23.41 -2.80 14.44
N ASP A 84 -24.42 -3.46 15.02
CA ASP A 84 -24.36 -4.84 15.51
C ASP A 84 -24.89 -5.88 14.49
N GLY A 85 -25.39 -5.42 13.33
CA GLY A 85 -26.03 -6.27 12.32
C GLY A 85 -27.35 -6.92 12.78
N SER A 86 -27.93 -6.48 13.90
CA SER A 86 -29.16 -7.08 14.45
C SER A 86 -30.40 -6.88 13.58
N ASP A 87 -30.33 -5.97 12.61
CA ASP A 87 -31.36 -5.74 11.59
C ASP A 87 -31.17 -6.55 10.31
N ILE A 88 -30.35 -7.60 10.30
CA ILE A 88 -30.05 -8.37 9.08
C ILE A 88 -30.80 -9.70 9.10
N CYS A 89 -31.47 -10.03 7.99
CA CYS A 89 -32.04 -11.37 7.78
C CYS A 89 -31.81 -11.86 6.34
N VAL A 90 -31.97 -13.17 6.14
CA VAL A 90 -31.91 -13.80 4.82
C VAL A 90 -33.24 -14.48 4.52
N ALA A 91 -33.72 -14.37 3.28
CA ALA A 91 -34.86 -15.12 2.79
C ALA A 91 -34.65 -15.62 1.36
N THR A 92 -35.42 -16.63 0.98
CA THR A 92 -35.57 -17.07 -0.40
C THR A 92 -36.33 -16.03 -1.24
N TYR A 93 -36.32 -16.15 -2.58
CA TYR A 93 -37.05 -15.23 -3.45
C TYR A 93 -38.59 -15.26 -3.28
N ASP A 94 -39.15 -16.36 -2.75
CA ASP A 94 -40.58 -16.44 -2.37
C ASP A 94 -40.86 -15.93 -0.94
N GLY A 95 -39.89 -15.26 -0.30
CA GLY A 95 -40.06 -14.55 0.97
C GLY A 95 -39.98 -15.43 2.22
N LYS A 96 -39.54 -16.69 2.11
CA LYS A 96 -39.34 -17.55 3.29
C LYS A 96 -37.99 -17.22 3.94
N GLN A 97 -38.02 -16.68 5.15
CA GLN A 97 -36.81 -16.45 5.93
C GLN A 97 -36.07 -17.77 6.22
N VAL A 98 -34.75 -17.73 6.19
CA VAL A 98 -33.87 -18.87 6.49
C VAL A 98 -33.00 -18.56 7.70
N PRO A 99 -32.53 -19.59 8.46
CA PRO A 99 -31.62 -19.37 9.57
C PRO A 99 -30.33 -18.67 9.11
N CYS A 100 -29.94 -17.59 9.80
CA CYS A 100 -28.73 -16.84 9.49
C CYS A 100 -28.04 -16.31 10.75
N ARG A 101 -26.72 -16.14 10.68
CA ARG A 101 -25.86 -15.63 11.75
C ARG A 101 -24.91 -14.59 11.16
N VAL A 102 -24.97 -13.37 11.70
CA VAL A 102 -23.98 -12.33 11.38
C VAL A 102 -22.65 -12.75 12.02
N LEU A 103 -21.63 -12.88 11.18
CA LEU A 103 -20.28 -13.26 11.60
C LEU A 103 -19.48 -12.02 11.97
N MET A 104 -19.56 -10.97 11.13
CA MET A 104 -18.83 -9.72 11.31
C MET A 104 -19.57 -8.53 10.71
N VAL A 105 -19.47 -7.38 11.36
CA VAL A 105 -19.81 -6.06 10.82
C VAL A 105 -18.52 -5.23 10.80
N GLY A 106 -18.29 -4.52 9.71
CA GLY A 106 -16.99 -3.95 9.37
C GLY A 106 -16.00 -4.98 8.77
N PRO A 107 -14.79 -4.53 8.40
CA PRO A 107 -14.34 -3.13 8.43
C PRO A 107 -15.01 -2.27 7.34
N GLY A 108 -15.04 -0.95 7.52
CA GLY A 108 -15.90 -0.07 6.71
C GLY A 108 -17.38 -0.42 6.89
N ASP A 109 -18.15 -0.37 5.80
CA ASP A 109 -19.58 -0.74 5.76
C ASP A 109 -19.82 -2.20 5.34
N GLN A 110 -18.82 -3.08 5.45
CA GLN A 110 -19.00 -4.49 5.12
C GLN A 110 -19.81 -5.24 6.19
N VAL A 111 -20.58 -6.23 5.77
CA VAL A 111 -21.11 -7.28 6.63
C VAL A 111 -20.73 -8.63 6.04
N ARG A 112 -20.34 -9.56 6.91
CA ARG A 112 -20.22 -10.99 6.59
C ARG A 112 -21.22 -11.79 7.43
N LEU A 113 -21.97 -12.67 6.78
CA LEU A 113 -22.91 -13.58 7.45
C LEU A 113 -22.89 -14.99 6.84
N ALA A 114 -23.27 -15.96 7.66
CA ALA A 114 -23.59 -17.32 7.24
C ALA A 114 -25.11 -17.52 7.24
N PHE A 115 -25.63 -18.32 6.30
CA PHE A 115 -27.02 -18.73 6.28
C PHE A 115 -27.21 -20.18 5.84
N GLY A 116 -28.24 -20.83 6.37
CA GLY A 116 -28.59 -22.21 6.03
C GLY A 116 -29.22 -22.30 4.65
N ILE A 117 -28.71 -23.22 3.82
CA ILE A 117 -29.16 -23.43 2.45
C ILE A 117 -30.41 -24.32 2.44
N GLN A 118 -31.40 -23.96 1.62
CA GLN A 118 -32.57 -24.80 1.34
C GLN A 118 -32.37 -25.64 0.07
N SER A 119 -32.80 -26.91 0.12
CA SER A 119 -32.69 -27.82 -1.03
C SER A 119 -33.44 -27.28 -2.25
N GLY A 120 -32.79 -27.30 -3.41
CA GLY A 120 -33.30 -26.76 -4.67
C GLY A 120 -33.30 -25.23 -4.79
N VAL A 121 -32.85 -24.48 -3.78
CA VAL A 121 -32.86 -23.00 -3.80
C VAL A 121 -31.44 -22.44 -3.91
N ASN A 122 -31.16 -21.80 -5.04
CA ASN A 122 -29.86 -21.17 -5.34
C ASN A 122 -29.89 -19.63 -5.24
N ASN A 123 -31.06 -19.05 -4.95
CA ASN A 123 -31.35 -17.62 -5.09
C ASN A 123 -31.98 -17.09 -3.80
N TYR A 124 -31.30 -16.14 -3.17
CA TYR A 124 -31.64 -15.57 -1.86
C TYR A 124 -31.58 -14.04 -1.91
N TYR A 125 -32.29 -13.42 -0.98
CA TYR A 125 -32.13 -12.01 -0.65
C TYR A 125 -31.60 -11.88 0.77
N VAL A 126 -30.64 -10.99 0.97
CA VAL A 126 -30.29 -10.49 2.31
C VAL A 126 -30.95 -9.13 2.48
N TYR A 127 -31.68 -8.92 3.57
CA TYR A 127 -32.41 -7.69 3.88
C TYR A 127 -31.83 -6.98 5.10
N TRP A 128 -31.94 -5.66 5.14
CA TRP A 128 -31.63 -4.84 6.32
C TRP A 128 -32.39 -3.50 6.33
N GLY A 129 -32.09 -2.64 7.32
CA GLY A 129 -32.75 -1.35 7.53
C GLY A 129 -34.04 -1.43 8.35
N ASN A 130 -34.37 -2.60 8.92
CA ASN A 130 -35.56 -2.74 9.75
C ASN A 130 -35.29 -2.25 11.19
N ALA A 131 -36.04 -1.22 11.61
CA ALA A 131 -35.93 -0.67 12.96
C ALA A 131 -36.25 -1.70 14.06
N LYS A 132 -37.25 -2.57 13.82
CA LYS A 132 -37.75 -3.60 14.76
C LYS A 132 -37.66 -4.99 14.11
N PRO A 133 -36.44 -5.50 13.89
CA PRO A 133 -36.23 -6.80 13.26
C PRO A 133 -36.69 -7.91 14.23
N VAL A 134 -37.23 -8.99 13.68
CA VAL A 134 -37.48 -10.22 14.43
C VAL A 134 -36.21 -11.06 14.35
N ALA A 135 -35.70 -11.52 15.49
CA ALA A 135 -34.50 -12.35 15.54
C ALA A 135 -34.69 -13.65 14.75
N THR A 136 -33.80 -13.89 13.79
CA THR A 136 -33.72 -15.17 13.07
C THR A 136 -33.06 -16.23 13.94
N LYS A 137 -33.37 -17.51 13.68
CA LYS A 137 -32.58 -18.63 14.26
C LYS A 137 -31.19 -18.63 13.64
N GLU A 138 -30.15 -18.95 14.41
CA GLU A 138 -28.83 -19.24 13.86
C GLU A 138 -28.85 -20.62 13.13
N PRO A 139 -28.10 -20.80 12.03
CA PRO A 139 -27.94 -22.08 11.36
C PRO A 139 -26.98 -22.99 12.14
N GLU A 140 -27.12 -24.30 11.99
CA GLU A 140 -26.12 -25.23 12.52
C GLU A 140 -24.90 -25.26 11.57
N ILE A 141 -23.78 -24.69 12.02
CA ILE A 141 -22.58 -24.58 11.20
C ILE A 141 -21.83 -25.93 11.21
N ARG A 142 -22.11 -26.77 10.20
CA ARG A 142 -21.42 -28.06 9.97
C ARG A 142 -20.41 -28.05 8.81
N ARG A 143 -20.01 -26.87 8.35
CA ARG A 143 -19.04 -26.68 7.26
C ARG A 143 -18.05 -25.57 7.56
N GLY A 144 -16.91 -25.63 6.89
CA GLY A 144 -15.77 -24.73 7.03
C GLY A 144 -15.00 -24.95 8.32
N VAL A 145 -13.98 -24.10 8.51
CA VAL A 145 -13.32 -23.91 9.80
C VAL A 145 -13.78 -22.55 10.33
N LEU A 146 -14.82 -22.52 11.17
CA LEU A 146 -15.29 -21.30 11.80
C LEU A 146 -14.30 -20.88 12.88
N LEU A 147 -13.63 -19.75 12.68
CA LEU A 147 -12.88 -19.04 13.70
C LEU A 147 -13.80 -18.03 14.39
N GLU A 148 -13.91 -18.10 15.70
CA GLU A 148 -14.45 -17.03 16.55
C GLU A 148 -13.34 -16.52 17.49
N MET A 149 -13.23 -15.20 17.66
CA MET A 149 -12.11 -14.60 18.37
C MET A 149 -12.55 -13.47 19.32
N TRP A 150 -11.97 -13.45 20.52
CA TRP A 150 -12.24 -12.49 21.58
C TRP A 150 -10.95 -11.88 22.15
N ASN A 151 -11.06 -10.66 22.69
CA ASN A 151 -10.09 -10.11 23.64
C ASN A 151 -10.20 -10.85 24.98
N PHE A 152 -9.11 -10.90 25.75
CA PHE A 152 -9.15 -11.43 27.11
C PHE A 152 -8.23 -10.66 28.08
N PRO A 153 -8.43 -10.75 29.41
CA PRO A 153 -7.61 -10.03 30.39
C PRO A 153 -6.16 -10.52 30.44
N GLU A 154 -5.23 -9.60 30.68
CA GLU A 154 -3.82 -9.95 30.92
C GLU A 154 -3.65 -10.86 32.14
N ASN A 155 -2.60 -11.69 32.11
CA ASN A 155 -2.28 -12.67 33.16
C ASN A 155 -3.37 -13.73 33.43
N THR A 156 -4.34 -13.90 32.52
CA THR A 156 -5.35 -14.97 32.62
C THR A 156 -4.66 -16.35 32.68
N PRO A 157 -4.99 -17.22 33.66
CA PRO A 157 -4.46 -18.58 33.68
C PRO A 157 -4.90 -19.39 32.45
N ILE A 158 -3.94 -19.98 31.74
CA ILE A 158 -4.15 -20.80 30.53
C ILE A 158 -3.37 -22.13 30.58
N LYS A 159 -3.00 -22.60 31.77
CA LYS A 159 -2.06 -23.71 31.99
C LYS A 159 -2.64 -25.10 31.69
N ASN A 160 -3.96 -25.25 31.71
CA ASN A 160 -4.65 -26.50 31.44
C ASN A 160 -6.02 -26.24 30.80
N PHE A 161 -6.65 -27.29 30.29
CA PHE A 161 -7.88 -27.16 29.53
C PHE A 161 -9.04 -26.56 30.35
N GLU A 162 -9.18 -26.92 31.62
CA GLU A 162 -10.22 -26.39 32.52
C GLU A 162 -10.15 -24.86 32.66
N GLN A 163 -8.94 -24.30 32.77
CA GLN A 163 -8.74 -22.85 32.83
C GLN A 163 -9.16 -22.17 31.52
N VAL A 164 -8.83 -22.77 30.38
CA VAL A 164 -9.21 -22.24 29.06
C VAL A 164 -10.71 -22.39 28.79
N GLN A 165 -11.35 -23.48 29.22
CA GLN A 165 -12.82 -23.60 29.19
C GLN A 165 -13.50 -22.49 30.02
N LYS A 166 -12.99 -22.18 31.22
CA LYS A 166 -13.49 -21.07 32.06
C LYS A 166 -13.31 -19.70 31.40
N LEU A 167 -12.17 -19.47 30.74
CA LEU A 167 -11.95 -18.27 29.92
C LEU A 167 -13.01 -18.18 28.81
N PHE A 168 -13.19 -19.21 27.99
CA PHE A 168 -14.14 -19.17 26.87
C PHE A 168 -15.60 -19.09 27.31
N ALA A 169 -15.98 -19.69 28.45
CA ALA A 169 -17.30 -19.48 29.05
C ALA A 169 -17.53 -18.01 29.49
N THR A 170 -16.45 -17.28 29.81
CA THR A 170 -16.50 -15.86 30.17
C THR A 170 -16.54 -14.94 28.95
N VAL A 171 -15.63 -15.11 27.98
CA VAL A 171 -15.55 -14.21 26.82
C VAL A 171 -16.66 -14.45 25.79
N SER A 172 -17.12 -15.69 25.60
CA SER A 172 -18.23 -15.97 24.67
C SER A 172 -19.57 -15.37 25.11
N ALA A 173 -19.74 -15.13 26.41
CA ALA A 173 -20.89 -14.44 27.00
C ALA A 173 -20.80 -12.90 26.92
N SER A 174 -19.71 -12.33 26.38
CA SER A 174 -19.43 -10.89 26.38
C SER A 174 -19.35 -10.32 24.95
N PRO A 175 -20.44 -9.77 24.40
CA PRO A 175 -20.46 -9.24 23.03
C PRO A 175 -19.43 -8.13 22.77
N LYS A 176 -19.09 -7.35 23.79
CA LYS A 176 -18.09 -6.27 23.72
C LYS A 176 -16.65 -6.75 23.54
N ASP A 177 -16.36 -8.00 23.91
CA ASP A 177 -15.00 -8.56 23.86
C ASP A 177 -14.79 -9.35 22.57
N LEU A 178 -15.84 -9.62 21.78
CA LEU A 178 -15.75 -10.23 20.45
C LEU A 178 -14.98 -9.32 19.49
N ILE A 179 -13.91 -9.85 18.90
CA ILE A 179 -13.11 -9.16 17.86
C ILE A 179 -13.69 -9.46 16.48
N GLY A 180 -14.09 -10.70 16.22
CA GLY A 180 -14.65 -11.09 14.93
C GLY A 180 -14.92 -12.59 14.81
N ARG A 181 -15.64 -12.96 13.75
CA ARG A 181 -15.89 -14.34 13.34
C ARG A 181 -15.74 -14.47 11.83
N ASP A 182 -15.13 -15.54 11.37
CA ASP A 182 -15.04 -15.84 9.94
C ASP A 182 -14.73 -17.31 9.67
N PHE A 183 -14.93 -17.76 8.43
CA PHE A 183 -14.43 -19.03 7.96
C PHE A 183 -12.99 -18.93 7.47
N ARG A 184 -12.16 -19.87 7.91
CA ARG A 184 -10.80 -20.07 7.45
C ARG A 184 -10.74 -21.33 6.58
N GLU A 185 -9.77 -21.40 5.68
CA GLU A 185 -9.55 -22.59 4.87
C GLU A 185 -9.08 -23.80 5.70
N ARG A 186 -8.38 -23.52 6.82
CA ARG A 186 -7.74 -24.49 7.72
C ARG A 186 -7.34 -23.78 9.01
N ILE A 187 -6.99 -24.56 10.03
CA ILE A 187 -6.39 -24.04 11.27
C ILE A 187 -4.89 -23.79 11.03
N PHE A 188 -4.61 -22.64 10.42
CA PHE A 188 -3.27 -22.10 10.19
C PHE A 188 -3.33 -20.58 10.41
N GLN A 189 -2.75 -20.11 11.51
CA GLN A 189 -2.72 -18.73 11.93
C GLN A 189 -1.27 -18.27 12.08
N ALA A 190 -0.96 -17.12 11.48
CA ALA A 190 0.28 -16.36 11.69
C ALA A 190 0.00 -14.85 11.80
N HIS A 191 -1.28 -14.47 11.86
CA HIS A 191 -1.81 -13.11 11.91
C HIS A 191 -3.28 -13.17 12.37
N ASN A 192 -3.76 -12.13 13.04
CA ASN A 192 -5.18 -11.93 13.32
C ASN A 192 -5.83 -11.05 12.21
N PRO A 193 -6.72 -11.60 11.37
CA PRO A 193 -7.39 -10.84 10.30
C PRO A 193 -8.40 -9.79 10.80
N PHE A 194 -8.79 -9.83 12.09
CA PHE A 194 -9.85 -8.98 12.65
C PHE A 194 -9.34 -7.80 13.50
N GLY A 195 -8.05 -7.74 13.84
CA GLY A 195 -7.51 -6.63 14.65
C GLY A 195 -6.20 -6.93 15.39
N PRO A 196 -6.18 -6.93 16.74
CA PRO A 196 -4.94 -6.95 17.51
C PRO A 196 -4.18 -8.28 17.40
N GLN A 197 -2.86 -8.22 17.33
CA GLN A 197 -2.00 -9.41 17.17
C GLN A 197 -1.63 -10.10 18.50
N ALA A 198 -2.12 -9.59 19.63
CA ALA A 198 -1.83 -10.12 20.97
C ALA A 198 -3.04 -9.99 21.89
N ARG A 199 -3.08 -10.81 22.96
CA ARG A 199 -4.20 -10.94 23.92
C ARG A 199 -5.50 -11.37 23.24
N ILE A 200 -5.39 -12.36 22.35
CA ILE A 200 -6.51 -12.96 21.64
C ILE A 200 -6.80 -14.38 22.11
N ALA A 201 -8.08 -14.69 22.28
CA ALA A 201 -8.60 -16.02 22.56
C ALA A 201 -9.43 -16.48 21.35
N CYS A 202 -9.04 -17.59 20.73
CA CYS A 202 -9.60 -18.13 19.50
C CYS A 202 -10.26 -19.50 19.75
N ILE A 203 -11.46 -19.71 19.21
CA ILE A 203 -12.02 -21.06 18.99
C ILE A 203 -12.10 -21.29 17.49
N TYR A 204 -11.57 -22.41 17.04
CA TYR A 204 -11.83 -22.96 15.71
C TYR A 204 -12.81 -24.13 15.86
N THR A 205 -13.99 -24.03 15.26
CA THR A 205 -14.95 -25.15 15.15
C THR A 205 -14.98 -25.61 13.71
N ALA A 206 -14.73 -26.89 13.46
CA ALA A 206 -14.62 -27.45 12.11
C ALA A 206 -15.21 -28.85 12.03
N TYR A 207 -15.59 -29.23 10.82
CA TYR A 207 -15.98 -30.60 10.48
C TYR A 207 -15.11 -31.08 9.32
N PHE A 208 -14.42 -32.20 9.54
CA PHE A 208 -13.48 -32.77 8.58
C PHE A 208 -13.88 -34.20 8.22
N HIS A 209 -13.53 -34.63 7.01
CA HIS A 209 -13.82 -35.97 6.53
C HIS A 209 -12.60 -36.88 6.67
N ALA A 210 -12.70 -37.90 7.52
CA ALA A 210 -11.75 -38.99 7.61
C ALA A 210 -11.96 -39.95 6.42
N PRO A 211 -11.05 -40.03 5.43
CA PRO A 211 -11.27 -40.83 4.22
C PRO A 211 -11.22 -42.35 4.43
N LYS A 212 -10.73 -42.84 5.58
CA LYS A 212 -10.57 -44.26 5.90
C LYS A 212 -10.62 -44.47 7.42
N THR A 213 -11.22 -45.56 7.88
CA THR A 213 -11.06 -46.00 9.27
C THR A 213 -9.58 -46.31 9.58
N GLY A 214 -9.09 -45.89 10.74
CA GLY A 214 -7.74 -46.21 11.22
C GLY A 214 -7.19 -45.24 12.27
N GLU A 215 -5.92 -45.45 12.64
CA GLU A 215 -5.21 -44.55 13.56
C GLU A 215 -4.73 -43.28 12.82
N TYR A 216 -5.27 -42.13 13.24
CA TYR A 216 -4.81 -40.81 12.85
C TYR A 216 -3.90 -40.24 13.92
N GLU A 217 -2.85 -39.55 13.50
CA GLU A 217 -2.05 -38.70 14.38
C GLU A 217 -2.36 -37.24 14.11
N PHE A 218 -2.54 -36.46 15.17
CA PHE A 218 -2.66 -35.02 15.11
C PHE A 218 -1.50 -34.38 15.86
N SER A 219 -1.04 -33.22 15.38
CA SER A 219 0.01 -32.41 16.01
C SER A 219 -0.40 -30.94 16.02
N THR A 220 -0.01 -30.20 17.05
CA THR A 220 -0.17 -28.73 17.12
C THR A 220 1.17 -28.02 17.27
N SER A 221 1.24 -26.77 16.85
CA SER A 221 2.25 -25.81 17.29
C SER A 221 1.57 -24.46 17.49
N SER A 222 1.76 -23.83 18.65
CA SER A 222 1.10 -22.57 19.01
C SER A 222 1.97 -21.60 19.81
N GLN A 223 1.78 -20.31 19.58
CA GLN A 223 2.17 -19.28 20.54
C GLN A 223 1.23 -19.39 21.73
N ASP A 224 1.78 -19.60 22.92
CA ASP A 224 1.03 -19.89 24.13
C ASP A 224 0.00 -21.05 23.93
N ALA A 225 -1.05 -21.07 24.73
CA ALA A 225 -1.80 -22.29 24.98
C ALA A 225 -2.67 -22.72 23.78
N SER A 226 -2.64 -24.01 23.44
CA SER A 226 -3.64 -24.62 22.56
C SER A 226 -4.14 -25.99 23.01
N TYR A 227 -5.37 -26.32 22.62
CA TYR A 227 -6.03 -27.58 22.98
C TYR A 227 -6.84 -28.09 21.79
N LEU A 228 -6.58 -29.34 21.37
CA LEU A 228 -7.29 -29.98 20.26
C LEU A 228 -8.26 -31.03 20.80
N LEU A 229 -9.52 -30.93 20.40
CA LEU A 229 -10.56 -31.91 20.65
C LEU A 229 -11.02 -32.54 19.33
N ILE A 230 -11.24 -33.85 19.34
CA ILE A 230 -11.92 -34.60 18.26
C ILE A 230 -13.16 -35.25 18.85
N ASP A 231 -14.32 -35.08 18.21
CA ASP A 231 -15.63 -35.55 18.68
C ASP A 231 -15.87 -35.24 20.17
N ASP A 232 -15.61 -33.97 20.52
CA ASP A 232 -15.74 -33.39 21.87
C ASP A 232 -14.86 -34.03 22.96
N LYS A 233 -13.89 -34.87 22.59
CA LYS A 233 -12.88 -35.44 23.50
C LYS A 233 -11.54 -34.74 23.33
N LEU A 234 -10.93 -34.32 24.44
CA LEU A 234 -9.59 -33.74 24.46
C LEU A 234 -8.56 -34.76 23.96
N LEU A 235 -7.81 -34.38 22.92
CA LEU A 235 -6.79 -35.20 22.27
C LEU A 235 -5.37 -34.63 22.50
N ILE A 236 -5.19 -33.32 22.41
CA ILE A 236 -3.89 -32.66 22.67
C ILE A 236 -4.09 -31.55 23.69
N ASP A 237 -3.26 -31.57 24.74
CA ASP A 237 -3.05 -30.46 25.67
C ASP A 237 -1.67 -29.82 25.39
N ASN A 238 -1.69 -28.56 24.95
CA ASN A 238 -0.53 -27.71 24.80
C ASN A 238 -0.71 -26.44 25.65
N GLY A 239 -0.99 -26.62 26.94
CA GLY A 239 -1.26 -25.51 27.86
C GLY A 239 -0.05 -24.69 28.29
N GLY A 240 -0.33 -23.46 28.76
CA GLY A 240 0.63 -22.52 29.33
C GLY A 240 1.08 -21.40 28.38
N TYR A 241 1.97 -20.54 28.89
CA TYR A 241 2.63 -19.50 28.11
C TYR A 241 3.95 -20.03 27.58
N HIS A 242 4.15 -20.01 26.25
CA HIS A 242 5.32 -20.56 25.58
C HIS A 242 5.46 -20.05 24.13
N ARG A 243 6.64 -20.22 23.54
CA ARG A 243 6.84 -19.99 22.10
C ARG A 243 6.26 -21.14 21.26
N PRO A 244 6.05 -20.95 19.94
CA PRO A 244 5.63 -22.04 19.07
C PRO A 244 6.69 -23.12 19.00
N GLN A 245 6.25 -24.38 18.98
CA GLN A 245 7.12 -25.53 18.83
C GLN A 245 7.72 -25.54 17.41
N SER A 246 9.04 -25.66 17.31
CA SER A 246 9.78 -25.84 16.05
C SER A 246 9.87 -27.30 15.59
N ASP A 247 9.16 -28.20 16.28
CA ASP A 247 9.11 -29.64 16.05
C ASP A 247 7.66 -30.17 16.15
N ILE A 248 7.50 -31.49 16.07
CA ILE A 248 6.21 -32.19 16.22
C ILE A 248 6.04 -32.85 17.61
N SER A 249 6.66 -32.29 18.66
CA SER A 249 6.61 -32.85 20.02
C SER A 249 5.22 -32.90 20.64
N LYS A 250 4.30 -32.04 20.17
CA LYS A 250 2.91 -31.93 20.65
C LYS A 250 1.97 -32.73 19.74
N LEU A 251 2.09 -34.05 19.83
CA LEU A 251 1.41 -35.04 18.98
C LEU A 251 0.59 -36.03 19.83
N ALA A 252 -0.56 -36.46 19.30
CA ALA A 252 -1.39 -37.53 19.89
C ALA A 252 -2.07 -38.39 18.81
N LYS A 253 -2.47 -39.61 19.17
CA LYS A 253 -3.11 -40.61 18.32
C LYS A 253 -4.59 -40.78 18.66
N VAL A 254 -5.43 -40.97 17.65
CA VAL A 254 -6.85 -41.32 17.81
C VAL A 254 -7.29 -42.27 16.70
N ASN A 255 -8.07 -43.28 17.03
CA ASN A 255 -8.74 -44.12 16.02
C ASN A 255 -10.03 -43.42 15.59
N LEU A 256 -10.18 -43.20 14.29
CA LEU A 256 -11.38 -42.64 13.66
C LEU A 256 -11.98 -43.66 12.70
N ASP A 257 -13.29 -43.57 12.50
CA ASP A 257 -13.99 -44.29 11.44
C ASP A 257 -13.92 -43.50 10.12
N VAL A 258 -14.38 -44.12 9.03
CA VAL A 258 -14.62 -43.38 7.78
C VAL A 258 -15.87 -42.52 7.93
N GLY A 259 -15.76 -41.21 7.65
CA GLY A 259 -16.89 -40.29 7.75
C GLY A 259 -16.51 -38.89 8.23
N VAL A 260 -17.52 -38.14 8.69
CA VAL A 260 -17.35 -36.77 9.18
C VAL A 260 -17.14 -36.77 10.69
N HIS A 261 -16.07 -36.12 11.13
CA HIS A 261 -15.72 -35.95 12.54
C HIS A 261 -15.69 -34.46 12.91
N LYS A 262 -16.04 -34.16 14.17
CA LYS A 262 -16.01 -32.80 14.70
C LYS A 262 -14.62 -32.50 15.24
N MET A 263 -14.12 -31.30 14.95
CA MET A 263 -12.89 -30.77 15.49
C MET A 263 -13.17 -29.44 16.20
N THR A 264 -12.69 -29.32 17.44
CA THR A 264 -12.68 -28.04 18.17
C THR A 264 -11.25 -27.77 18.61
N PHE A 265 -10.71 -26.62 18.23
CA PHE A 265 -9.35 -26.22 18.60
C PHE A 265 -9.39 -24.87 19.30
N TYR A 266 -8.96 -24.86 20.56
CA TYR A 266 -8.81 -23.67 21.36
C TYR A 266 -7.38 -23.15 21.23
N HIS A 267 -7.20 -21.85 21.08
CA HIS A 267 -5.89 -21.18 21.05
C HIS A 267 -5.97 -19.86 21.82
N VAL A 268 -5.01 -19.59 22.70
CA VAL A 268 -4.97 -18.35 23.49
C VAL A 268 -3.56 -17.78 23.45
N SER A 269 -3.37 -16.66 22.74
CA SER A 269 -2.09 -15.95 22.63
C SER A 269 -2.11 -14.70 23.50
N GLY A 270 -1.29 -14.67 24.55
CA GLY A 270 -1.21 -13.54 25.49
C GLY A 270 -0.28 -12.42 25.02
N GLY A 271 0.72 -12.75 24.20
CA GLY A 271 1.66 -11.79 23.62
C GLY A 271 3.02 -12.42 23.31
N GLY A 272 4.02 -11.59 23.03
CA GLY A 272 5.38 -12.04 22.73
C GLY A 272 5.68 -12.29 21.24
N GLY A 273 4.71 -12.05 20.36
CA GLY A 273 4.85 -12.13 18.89
C GLY A 273 3.48 -12.05 18.21
N ASP A 274 3.45 -12.27 16.90
CA ASP A 274 2.21 -12.53 16.17
C ASP A 274 1.55 -13.84 16.65
N PRO A 275 0.22 -13.99 16.50
CA PRO A 275 -0.47 -15.17 16.98
C PRO A 275 -0.23 -16.34 16.01
N VAL A 276 0.54 -17.32 16.48
CA VAL A 276 0.86 -18.54 15.73
C VAL A 276 -0.01 -19.68 16.22
N ALA A 277 -0.71 -20.37 15.31
CA ALA A 277 -1.36 -21.65 15.61
C ALA A 277 -1.52 -22.50 14.36
N VAL A 278 -1.12 -23.77 14.44
CA VAL A 278 -1.25 -24.73 13.32
C VAL A 278 -1.74 -26.06 13.84
N VAL A 279 -2.78 -26.63 13.20
CA VAL A 279 -3.12 -28.06 13.34
C VAL A 279 -2.62 -28.82 12.13
N ALA A 280 -1.83 -29.85 12.41
CA ALA A 280 -1.27 -30.78 11.44
C ALA A 280 -1.76 -32.20 11.73
N TRP A 281 -1.72 -33.06 10.72
CA TRP A 281 -2.12 -34.46 10.85
C TRP A 281 -1.22 -35.41 10.05
N ARG A 282 -1.32 -36.69 10.37
CA ARG A 282 -0.85 -37.82 9.55
C ARG A 282 -1.96 -38.85 9.51
N SER A 283 -2.49 -39.08 8.31
CA SER A 283 -3.60 -40.02 8.07
C SER A 283 -3.10 -41.47 7.92
N PRO A 284 -3.96 -42.49 8.13
CA PRO A 284 -3.57 -43.89 8.06
C PRO A 284 -2.85 -44.25 6.75
N GLY A 285 -1.64 -44.79 6.87
CA GLY A 285 -0.80 -45.17 5.72
C GLY A 285 -0.12 -44.00 5.00
N LYS A 286 0.08 -42.87 5.67
CA LYS A 286 0.99 -41.78 5.25
C LYS A 286 2.18 -41.70 6.19
N ASP A 287 3.36 -41.39 5.65
CA ASP A 287 4.60 -41.35 6.43
C ASP A 287 4.85 -39.97 7.08
N LYS A 288 4.31 -38.90 6.47
CA LYS A 288 4.58 -37.50 6.83
C LYS A 288 3.42 -36.86 7.60
N VAL A 289 3.77 -36.06 8.62
CA VAL A 289 2.87 -35.08 9.26
C VAL A 289 2.84 -33.81 8.42
N GLU A 290 1.65 -33.32 8.07
CA GLU A 290 1.44 -32.11 7.28
C GLU A 290 0.36 -31.20 7.89
N PRO A 291 0.43 -29.87 7.76
CA PRO A 291 -0.68 -28.98 8.10
C PRO A 291 -1.95 -29.45 7.40
N MET A 292 -3.07 -29.53 8.12
CA MET A 292 -4.29 -30.11 7.55
C MET A 292 -4.69 -29.36 6.26
N PRO A 293 -4.85 -30.07 5.13
CA PRO A 293 -5.19 -29.42 3.87
C PRO A 293 -6.63 -28.93 3.91
N ASN A 294 -6.91 -27.85 3.19
CA ASN A 294 -8.24 -27.23 3.16
C ASN A 294 -9.34 -28.21 2.70
N PHE A 295 -9.04 -29.10 1.75
CA PHE A 295 -9.95 -30.15 1.28
C PHE A 295 -10.28 -31.24 2.30
N ALA A 296 -9.59 -31.32 3.44
CA ALA A 296 -9.97 -32.22 4.53
C ALA A 296 -11.24 -31.72 5.24
N PHE A 297 -11.48 -30.41 5.24
CA PHE A 297 -12.67 -29.78 5.82
C PHE A 297 -13.80 -29.71 4.79
N LEU A 298 -15.04 -29.81 5.25
CA LEU A 298 -16.21 -29.62 4.37
C LEU A 298 -16.26 -28.14 3.94
N PRO A 299 -16.19 -27.77 2.65
CA PRO A 299 -16.19 -26.36 2.25
C PRO A 299 -17.55 -25.71 2.47
N VAL A 300 -17.54 -24.42 2.85
CA VAL A 300 -18.74 -23.55 2.80
C VAL A 300 -19.05 -23.16 1.37
N VAL A 301 -20.32 -22.86 1.07
CA VAL A 301 -20.72 -22.49 -0.30
C VAL A 301 -20.44 -21.01 -0.54
N ALA A 302 -19.66 -20.73 -1.60
CA ALA A 302 -19.38 -19.39 -2.07
C ALA A 302 -20.63 -18.74 -2.71
N THR A 303 -20.69 -17.42 -2.63
CA THR A 303 -21.83 -16.64 -3.11
C THR A 303 -21.39 -15.48 -4.00
N THR A 304 -22.27 -15.10 -4.92
CA THR A 304 -22.15 -13.87 -5.71
C THR A 304 -23.26 -12.92 -5.30
N ILE A 305 -22.98 -11.62 -5.28
CA ILE A 305 -23.94 -10.59 -4.84
C ILE A 305 -24.33 -9.66 -5.98
N GLY A 306 -25.60 -9.26 -5.99
CA GLY A 306 -26.14 -8.24 -6.87
C GLY A 306 -26.08 -6.83 -6.27
N PRO A 307 -26.47 -5.82 -7.07
CA PRO A 307 -26.65 -4.46 -6.58
C PRO A 307 -27.71 -4.38 -5.48
N MET A 308 -27.62 -3.35 -4.63
CA MET A 308 -28.62 -3.08 -3.61
C MET A 308 -29.90 -2.49 -4.22
N GLU A 309 -31.03 -2.99 -3.76
CA GLU A 309 -32.37 -2.42 -3.96
C GLU A 309 -32.84 -1.72 -2.68
N GLU A 310 -33.69 -0.71 -2.86
CA GLU A 310 -34.38 0.00 -1.78
C GLU A 310 -35.89 -0.18 -1.96
N TYR A 311 -36.61 -0.35 -0.85
CA TYR A 311 -38.05 -0.58 -0.86
C TYR A 311 -38.79 0.56 -1.60
N ALA A 312 -39.75 0.18 -2.45
CA ALA A 312 -40.59 1.08 -3.24
C ALA A 312 -39.86 2.08 -4.19
N LYS A 313 -38.56 1.90 -4.49
CA LYS A 313 -37.85 2.72 -5.50
C LYS A 313 -37.81 2.04 -6.88
N GLU A 314 -38.25 2.77 -7.91
CA GLU A 314 -38.27 2.29 -9.31
C GLU A 314 -36.87 2.14 -9.93
N LEU A 315 -35.90 2.91 -9.44
CA LEU A 315 -34.50 2.82 -9.82
C LEU A 315 -33.64 3.07 -8.57
N THR A 316 -32.62 2.25 -8.40
CA THR A 316 -31.58 2.43 -7.38
C THR A 316 -30.21 2.29 -8.00
N ILE A 317 -29.24 3.03 -7.48
CA ILE A 317 -27.83 2.90 -7.85
C ILE A 317 -27.03 2.31 -6.70
N ASP A 318 -25.94 1.65 -7.06
CA ASP A 318 -25.07 0.96 -6.13
C ASP A 318 -23.66 0.78 -6.72
N PHE A 319 -22.72 0.36 -5.88
CA PHE A 319 -21.42 -0.12 -6.32
C PHE A 319 -20.85 -1.11 -5.31
N ILE A 320 -20.10 -2.09 -5.80
CA ILE A 320 -19.40 -3.08 -4.97
C ILE A 320 -17.89 -2.90 -5.21
N PRO A 321 -17.13 -2.36 -4.25
CA PRO A 321 -15.68 -2.19 -4.36
C PRO A 321 -14.99 -3.55 -4.53
N ARG A 322 -14.07 -3.67 -5.50
CA ARG A 322 -13.30 -4.90 -5.73
C ARG A 322 -11.80 -4.62 -5.72
N GLN A 323 -11.08 -5.17 -4.75
CA GLN A 323 -9.61 -5.08 -4.70
C GLN A 323 -9.00 -5.91 -5.84
N LEU A 324 -8.36 -5.26 -6.82
CA LEU A 324 -7.79 -5.92 -7.99
C LEU A 324 -6.38 -6.45 -7.74
N GLY A 325 -5.54 -5.68 -7.04
CA GLY A 325 -4.14 -6.02 -6.83
C GLY A 325 -3.43 -5.05 -5.88
N GLU A 326 -2.26 -5.48 -5.41
CA GLU A 326 -1.36 -4.70 -4.57
C GLU A 326 0.05 -4.65 -5.17
N SER A 327 0.81 -3.60 -4.86
CA SER A 327 2.22 -3.48 -5.22
C SER A 327 3.04 -3.05 -4.01
N PHE A 328 4.35 -3.35 -4.01
CA PHE A 328 5.26 -3.03 -2.91
C PHE A 328 6.39 -2.11 -3.35
N MET A 329 6.75 -1.16 -2.49
CA MET A 329 7.89 -0.27 -2.66
C MET A 329 8.64 -0.16 -1.32
N ALA A 330 9.68 -0.98 -1.15
CA ALA A 330 10.41 -1.11 0.11
C ALA A 330 9.49 -1.40 1.33
N ASP A 331 9.28 -0.42 2.20
CA ASP A 331 8.53 -0.55 3.47
C ASP A 331 7.01 -0.30 3.35
N ARG A 332 6.49 -0.02 2.15
CA ARG A 332 5.07 0.32 1.93
C ARG A 332 4.43 -0.40 0.75
N TYR A 333 3.10 -0.31 0.69
CA TYR A 333 2.28 -0.95 -0.33
C TYR A 333 1.18 -0.01 -0.85
N PHE A 334 0.74 -0.25 -2.08
CA PHE A 334 -0.34 0.49 -2.73
C PHE A 334 -1.46 -0.45 -3.15
N GLN A 335 -2.72 -0.04 -2.97
CA GLN A 335 -3.89 -0.90 -3.17
C GLN A 335 -4.75 -0.38 -4.32
N ARG A 336 -4.96 -1.21 -5.35
CA ARG A 336 -5.77 -0.88 -6.53
C ARG A 336 -7.15 -1.53 -6.45
N PHE A 337 -8.18 -0.72 -6.60
CA PHE A 337 -9.58 -1.12 -6.57
C PHE A 337 -10.27 -0.84 -7.91
N ALA A 338 -11.24 -1.68 -8.26
CA ALA A 338 -12.24 -1.40 -9.28
C ALA A 338 -13.54 -0.94 -8.64
N PHE A 339 -14.13 0.09 -9.25
CA PHE A 339 -15.45 0.61 -8.96
C PHE A 339 -16.28 0.56 -10.25
N ASP A 340 -17.29 -0.31 -10.28
CA ASP A 340 -18.30 -0.36 -11.33
C ASP A 340 -19.58 0.31 -10.82
N ALA A 341 -20.15 1.24 -11.59
CA ALA A 341 -21.46 1.81 -11.31
C ALA A 341 -22.54 0.78 -11.66
N LEU A 342 -23.33 0.38 -10.66
CA LEU A 342 -24.40 -0.60 -10.78
C LEU A 342 -25.77 0.07 -10.60
N ALA A 343 -26.81 -0.59 -11.10
CA ALA A 343 -28.19 -0.20 -10.90
C ALA A 343 -29.08 -1.43 -10.69
N ALA A 344 -30.15 -1.26 -9.92
CA ALA A 344 -31.15 -2.29 -9.62
C ALA A 344 -32.59 -1.77 -9.81
N ALA A 345 -33.56 -2.68 -9.77
CA ALA A 345 -34.97 -2.52 -10.18
C ALA A 345 -35.18 -2.18 -11.69
N SER A 346 -34.46 -1.20 -12.24
CA SER A 346 -34.55 -0.82 -13.66
C SER A 346 -33.19 -0.35 -14.22
N LYS A 347 -33.13 -0.07 -15.54
CA LYS A 347 -31.93 0.50 -16.18
C LYS A 347 -31.92 2.02 -16.00
N PRO A 348 -30.78 2.65 -15.69
CA PRO A 348 -30.73 4.08 -15.36
C PRO A 348 -30.91 5.03 -16.56
N GLY A 349 -30.89 4.51 -17.78
CA GLY A 349 -30.96 5.26 -19.04
C GLY A 349 -29.59 5.46 -19.69
N ALA A 350 -29.56 5.61 -21.02
CA ALA A 350 -28.31 5.74 -21.77
C ALA A 350 -27.56 7.04 -21.45
N ASP A 351 -28.30 8.13 -21.19
CA ASP A 351 -27.75 9.46 -20.90
C ASP A 351 -27.34 9.68 -19.43
N THR A 352 -27.21 8.60 -18.65
CA THR A 352 -26.85 8.68 -17.23
C THR A 352 -25.46 9.27 -17.05
N LYS A 353 -25.35 10.34 -16.25
CA LYS A 353 -24.07 10.93 -15.88
C LYS A 353 -23.66 10.45 -14.49
N TRP A 354 -22.50 9.82 -14.41
CA TRP A 354 -21.90 9.32 -13.17
C TRP A 354 -20.91 10.35 -12.61
N GLU A 355 -20.87 10.49 -11.29
CA GLU A 355 -19.93 11.35 -10.56
C GLU A 355 -19.45 10.60 -9.31
N TRP A 356 -18.19 10.19 -9.31
CA TRP A 356 -17.51 9.54 -8.20
C TRP A 356 -16.74 10.53 -7.34
N ASP A 357 -16.70 10.25 -6.03
CA ASP A 357 -15.75 10.80 -5.07
C ASP A 357 -15.17 9.61 -4.29
N PHE A 358 -13.86 9.40 -4.34
CA PHE A 358 -13.20 8.24 -3.74
C PHE A 358 -12.82 8.44 -2.27
N GLY A 359 -13.10 9.62 -1.70
CA GLY A 359 -12.84 9.94 -0.30
C GLY A 359 -11.39 10.36 0.01
N ASP A 360 -10.51 10.39 -1.00
CA ASP A 360 -9.09 10.79 -0.91
C ASP A 360 -8.78 12.10 -1.66
N GLY A 361 -9.83 12.79 -2.15
CA GLY A 361 -9.75 13.96 -3.01
C GLY A 361 -10.00 13.64 -4.50
N GLN A 362 -9.82 12.39 -4.92
CA GLN A 362 -9.96 12.00 -6.32
C GLN A 362 -11.42 11.78 -6.74
N LYS A 363 -11.68 12.08 -8.01
CA LYS A 363 -13.02 12.04 -8.63
C LYS A 363 -12.95 11.47 -10.04
N SER A 364 -14.08 10.95 -10.52
CA SER A 364 -14.21 10.42 -11.89
C SER A 364 -15.64 10.54 -12.39
N SER A 365 -15.83 10.59 -13.71
CA SER A 365 -17.15 10.56 -14.36
C SER A 365 -17.41 9.30 -15.19
N ALA A 366 -16.45 8.37 -15.23
CA ALA A 366 -16.61 7.11 -15.95
C ALA A 366 -17.49 6.12 -15.17
N ALA A 367 -18.31 5.34 -15.88
CA ALA A 367 -19.14 4.30 -15.27
C ALA A 367 -18.33 3.15 -14.65
N LYS A 368 -17.06 2.99 -15.06
CA LYS A 368 -16.10 2.03 -14.53
C LYS A 368 -14.79 2.75 -14.28
N VAL A 369 -14.20 2.55 -13.11
CA VAL A 369 -12.97 3.23 -12.68
C VAL A 369 -12.05 2.22 -12.00
N GLU A 370 -10.78 2.22 -12.38
CA GLU A 370 -9.72 1.68 -11.54
C GLU A 370 -9.08 2.84 -10.77
N HIS A 371 -8.91 2.66 -9.47
CA HIS A 371 -8.42 3.68 -8.55
C HIS A 371 -7.39 3.09 -7.60
N VAL A 372 -6.29 3.81 -7.39
CA VAL A 372 -5.19 3.46 -6.49
C VAL A 372 -5.26 4.31 -5.24
N TYR A 373 -5.37 3.67 -4.08
CA TYR A 373 -5.18 4.34 -2.80
C TYR A 373 -3.71 4.29 -2.41
N LEU A 374 -3.16 5.48 -2.13
CA LEU A 374 -1.74 5.74 -1.87
C LEU A 374 -1.36 5.65 -0.38
N ALA A 375 -2.36 5.61 0.50
CA ALA A 375 -2.23 5.43 1.94
C ALA A 375 -3.29 4.42 2.42
N ASP A 376 -3.08 3.84 3.61
CA ASP A 376 -4.09 3.00 4.25
C ASP A 376 -5.07 3.85 5.08
N GLY A 377 -6.29 3.36 5.26
CA GLY A 377 -7.31 4.06 6.04
C GLY A 377 -8.74 3.67 5.70
N ASP A 378 -9.69 4.34 6.32
CA ASP A 378 -11.11 4.25 5.97
C ASP A 378 -11.49 5.38 4.99
N TYR A 379 -11.95 5.01 3.80
CA TYR A 379 -12.34 5.94 2.75
C TYR A 379 -13.84 5.88 2.51
N THR A 380 -14.50 7.05 2.48
CA THR A 380 -15.94 7.15 2.22
C THR A 380 -16.16 7.40 0.74
N VAL A 381 -16.38 6.32 -0.03
CA VAL A 381 -16.62 6.41 -1.48
C VAL A 381 -18.07 6.80 -1.71
N LYS A 382 -18.31 7.76 -2.60
CA LYS A 382 -19.63 8.21 -3.02
C LYS A 382 -19.79 8.11 -4.54
N LEU A 383 -20.93 7.58 -4.96
CA LEU A 383 -21.40 7.56 -6.34
C LEU A 383 -22.67 8.42 -6.42
N ASN A 384 -22.67 9.43 -7.29
CA ASN A 384 -23.89 10.11 -7.73
C ASN A 384 -24.20 9.72 -9.17
N ALA A 385 -25.49 9.59 -9.49
CA ALA A 385 -25.97 9.38 -10.85
C ALA A 385 -27.10 10.36 -11.17
N LYS A 386 -26.94 11.13 -12.25
CA LYS A 386 -28.00 11.98 -12.80
C LYS A 386 -28.75 11.17 -13.84
N THR A 387 -29.98 10.78 -13.51
CA THR A 387 -30.83 9.83 -14.26
C THR A 387 -32.17 10.47 -14.63
N PHE A 388 -33.03 9.75 -15.36
CA PHE A 388 -34.37 10.24 -15.70
C PHE A 388 -35.32 10.37 -14.49
N VAL A 389 -35.06 9.67 -13.37
CA VAL A 389 -35.81 9.84 -12.11
C VAL A 389 -35.21 10.92 -11.20
N GLY A 390 -34.21 11.65 -11.68
CA GLY A 390 -33.47 12.67 -10.92
C GLY A 390 -32.08 12.21 -10.48
N THR A 391 -31.54 12.87 -9.44
CA THR A 391 -30.20 12.54 -8.91
C THR A 391 -30.32 11.49 -7.83
N LEU A 392 -29.62 10.37 -8.01
CA LEU A 392 -29.48 9.29 -7.04
C LEU A 392 -28.07 9.31 -6.44
N THR A 393 -27.93 8.91 -5.17
CA THR A 393 -26.65 8.87 -4.45
C THR A 393 -26.51 7.55 -3.71
N ARG A 394 -25.32 6.92 -3.80
CA ARG A 394 -24.87 5.84 -2.93
C ARG A 394 -23.57 6.22 -2.25
N THR A 395 -23.40 5.80 -1.01
CA THR A 395 -22.14 5.88 -0.27
C THR A 395 -21.79 4.47 0.23
N ASN A 396 -20.49 4.13 0.27
CA ASN A 396 -19.95 3.01 1.02
C ASN A 396 -18.60 3.43 1.63
N LYS A 397 -18.40 3.20 2.92
CA LYS A 397 -17.09 3.25 3.57
C LYS A 397 -16.33 1.96 3.30
N ILE A 398 -15.09 2.08 2.86
CA ILE A 398 -14.17 0.96 2.62
C ILE A 398 -12.94 1.09 3.49
N ARG A 399 -12.41 -0.03 3.99
CA ARG A 399 -11.08 -0.09 4.60
C ARG A 399 -10.06 -0.44 3.54
N VAL A 400 -9.14 0.47 3.28
CA VAL A 400 -7.91 0.21 2.53
C VAL A 400 -6.86 -0.26 3.53
N ALA A 401 -6.37 -1.47 3.35
CA ALA A 401 -5.30 -2.10 4.10
C ALA A 401 -4.74 -3.27 3.28
N ARG A 402 -3.61 -3.85 3.69
CA ARG A 402 -3.12 -5.12 3.13
C ARG A 402 -4.11 -6.25 3.41
N ALA A 403 -4.48 -7.00 2.37
CA ALA A 403 -5.29 -8.20 2.52
C ALA A 403 -4.40 -9.40 2.92
N TRP A 404 -4.17 -9.59 4.23
CA TRP A 404 -3.24 -10.59 4.75
C TRP A 404 -3.53 -12.05 4.32
N ASP A 405 -4.80 -12.36 4.02
CA ASP A 405 -5.20 -13.66 3.48
C ASP A 405 -4.67 -13.92 2.05
N ARG A 406 -4.37 -12.85 1.30
CA ARG A 406 -3.85 -12.91 -0.08
C ARG A 406 -2.32 -12.97 -0.15
N VAL A 407 -1.61 -13.02 0.99
CA VAL A 407 -0.12 -13.01 1.02
C VAL A 407 0.48 -14.27 0.39
N THR A 408 -0.28 -15.35 0.25
CA THR A 408 0.11 -16.56 -0.49
C THR A 408 -0.18 -16.47 -2.00
N GLU A 409 -0.90 -15.46 -2.47
CA GLU A 409 -1.09 -15.18 -3.90
C GLU A 409 0.16 -14.50 -4.46
N ASN A 410 0.99 -15.25 -5.19
CA ASN A 410 2.20 -14.73 -5.85
C ASN A 410 1.92 -13.82 -7.07
N LYS A 411 0.89 -12.96 -7.01
CA LYS A 411 0.49 -12.07 -8.10
C LYS A 411 0.37 -10.63 -7.61
N LEU A 412 1.49 -9.92 -7.69
CA LEU A 412 1.60 -8.50 -7.40
C LEU A 412 1.46 -7.66 -8.68
N ASP A 413 0.90 -6.46 -8.53
CA ASP A 413 0.94 -5.44 -9.57
C ASP A 413 2.36 -4.85 -9.66
N THR A 414 2.75 -4.46 -10.87
CA THR A 414 3.96 -3.66 -11.08
C THR A 414 3.74 -2.22 -10.62
N LEU A 415 4.81 -1.54 -10.17
CA LEU A 415 4.75 -0.11 -9.84
C LEU A 415 4.31 0.73 -11.05
N ARG A 416 4.64 0.33 -12.28
CA ARG A 416 4.22 1.04 -13.49
C ARG A 416 2.69 1.03 -13.68
N GLN A 417 2.03 -0.11 -13.48
CA GLN A 417 0.56 -0.19 -13.59
C GLN A 417 -0.16 0.74 -12.61
N GLN A 418 0.39 0.91 -11.41
CA GLN A 418 -0.14 1.81 -10.38
C GLN A 418 0.16 3.27 -10.74
N ALA A 419 1.39 3.57 -11.16
CA ALA A 419 1.83 4.89 -11.62
C ALA A 419 1.04 5.40 -12.83
N ASP A 420 0.69 4.53 -13.80
CA ASP A 420 -0.11 4.90 -14.98
C ASP A 420 -1.54 5.37 -14.62
N ILE A 421 -2.05 5.03 -13.42
CA ILE A 421 -3.30 5.55 -12.87
C ILE A 421 -3.02 6.85 -12.10
N VAL A 422 -2.06 6.82 -11.17
CA VAL A 422 -1.73 7.92 -10.26
C VAL A 422 -1.21 9.17 -11.00
N ALA A 423 -0.53 9.03 -12.13
CA ALA A 423 -0.05 10.15 -12.96
C ALA A 423 -1.16 11.07 -13.51
N LYS A 424 -2.41 10.61 -13.45
CA LYS A 424 -3.62 11.34 -13.89
C LYS A 424 -4.36 12.02 -12.73
N TYR A 425 -3.83 11.94 -11.49
CA TYR A 425 -4.52 12.45 -10.31
C TYR A 425 -4.48 13.97 -10.19
N ASP A 426 -5.40 14.52 -9.38
CA ASP A 426 -5.34 15.90 -8.94
C ASP A 426 -4.49 15.96 -7.66
N PHE A 427 -3.19 16.14 -7.86
CA PHE A 427 -2.24 16.18 -6.75
C PHE A 427 -2.49 17.34 -5.77
N ALA A 428 -3.30 18.34 -6.11
CA ALA A 428 -3.72 19.40 -5.19
C ALA A 428 -4.89 18.96 -4.29
N ALA A 429 -5.73 18.02 -4.73
CA ALA A 429 -6.84 17.46 -3.96
C ALA A 429 -6.40 16.39 -2.95
N LEU A 430 -5.32 15.65 -3.21
CA LEU A 430 -4.77 14.63 -2.29
C LEU A 430 -4.41 15.20 -0.91
N SER A 431 -4.28 14.33 0.10
CA SER A 431 -3.58 14.69 1.35
C SER A 431 -2.07 14.88 1.11
N ALA A 432 -1.38 15.59 2.01
CA ALA A 432 0.07 15.77 1.90
C ALA A 432 0.84 14.43 1.97
N ASP A 433 0.32 13.47 2.74
CA ASP A 433 0.86 12.11 2.87
C ASP A 433 0.70 11.32 1.56
N ALA A 434 -0.53 11.20 1.05
CA ALA A 434 -0.80 10.54 -0.23
C ALA A 434 -0.04 11.20 -1.40
N ASN A 435 0.14 12.53 -1.38
CA ASN A 435 0.95 13.21 -2.39
C ASN A 435 2.44 12.85 -2.28
N ALA A 436 3.04 12.84 -1.08
CA ALA A 436 4.42 12.38 -0.90
C ALA A 436 4.61 10.92 -1.38
N GLN A 437 3.63 10.05 -1.13
CA GLN A 437 3.62 8.68 -1.69
C GLN A 437 3.48 8.66 -3.21
N ALA A 438 2.68 9.56 -3.80
CA ALA A 438 2.58 9.70 -5.25
C ALA A 438 3.92 10.07 -5.88
N VAL A 439 4.63 11.07 -5.35
CA VAL A 439 5.97 11.46 -5.82
C VAL A 439 6.91 10.25 -5.86
N LEU A 440 6.98 9.50 -4.75
CA LEU A 440 7.89 8.35 -4.62
C LEU A 440 7.52 7.19 -5.55
N LEU A 441 6.22 6.88 -5.70
CA LEU A 441 5.74 5.88 -6.66
C LEU A 441 6.08 6.27 -8.11
N LEU A 442 5.81 7.52 -8.48
CA LEU A 442 6.01 8.04 -9.84
C LEU A 442 7.50 8.08 -10.18
N HIS A 443 8.33 8.58 -9.27
CA HIS A 443 9.80 8.54 -9.35
C HIS A 443 10.30 7.11 -9.58
N ARG A 444 9.88 6.16 -8.72
CA ARG A 444 10.34 4.76 -8.81
C ARG A 444 9.84 4.03 -10.06
N ALA A 445 8.74 4.49 -10.66
CA ALA A 445 8.17 3.98 -11.91
C ALA A 445 8.69 4.71 -13.17
N GLY A 446 9.59 5.69 -13.04
CA GLY A 446 10.10 6.50 -14.15
C GLY A 446 9.02 7.39 -14.80
N GLU A 447 8.00 7.79 -14.05
CA GLU A 447 6.86 8.57 -14.52
C GLU A 447 7.10 10.07 -14.25
N GLN A 448 8.11 10.62 -14.93
CA GLN A 448 8.67 11.94 -14.67
C GLN A 448 7.63 13.08 -14.77
N ALA A 449 6.67 12.96 -15.69
CA ALA A 449 5.67 14.00 -15.92
C ALA A 449 4.61 14.07 -14.81
N GLY A 450 4.20 12.92 -14.27
CA GLY A 450 3.39 12.84 -13.05
C GLY A 450 4.17 13.29 -11.83
N GLU A 451 5.40 12.80 -11.65
CA GLU A 451 6.25 13.11 -10.50
C GLU A 451 6.47 14.62 -10.33
N MET A 452 6.77 15.33 -11.42
CA MET A 452 6.95 16.79 -11.41
C MET A 452 5.71 17.53 -10.91
N LYS A 453 4.50 17.10 -11.32
CA LYS A 453 3.23 17.69 -10.87
C LYS A 453 2.92 17.36 -9.41
N ALA A 454 3.18 16.12 -9.00
CA ALA A 454 3.02 15.69 -7.62
C ALA A 454 3.95 16.49 -6.70
N GLY A 455 5.24 16.59 -7.04
CA GLY A 455 6.25 17.31 -6.29
C GLY A 455 5.93 18.81 -6.16
N GLU A 456 5.48 19.45 -7.25
CA GLU A 456 5.02 20.85 -7.20
C GLU A 456 3.83 21.03 -6.24
N ALA A 457 2.83 20.14 -6.30
CA ALA A 457 1.67 20.17 -5.40
C ALA A 457 1.99 19.77 -3.95
N LEU A 458 3.07 19.02 -3.70
CA LEU A 458 3.56 18.68 -2.36
C LEU A 458 4.24 19.88 -1.70
N VAL A 459 5.17 20.54 -2.40
CA VAL A 459 5.88 21.72 -1.84
C VAL A 459 5.04 22.99 -1.79
N ALA A 460 3.79 22.93 -2.29
CA ALA A 460 2.78 23.98 -2.17
C ALA A 460 1.86 23.81 -0.93
N ARG A 461 2.01 22.75 -0.14
CA ARG A 461 1.21 22.52 1.09
C ARG A 461 1.63 23.44 2.23
N GLU A 462 0.79 23.52 3.26
CA GLU A 462 1.10 24.25 4.50
C GLU A 462 1.93 23.40 5.48
N SER A 463 1.70 22.07 5.50
CA SER A 463 2.45 21.11 6.31
C SER A 463 2.43 19.71 5.68
N ALA A 464 3.43 18.88 6.01
CA ALA A 464 3.47 17.47 5.63
C ALA A 464 4.25 16.60 6.67
N PRO A 465 3.94 15.29 6.79
CA PRO A 465 4.66 14.37 7.69
C PRO A 465 6.15 14.27 7.35
N ALA A 466 7.01 14.47 8.36
CA ALA A 466 8.43 14.72 8.15
C ALA A 466 9.21 13.61 7.42
N LYS A 467 9.07 12.32 7.79
CA LYS A 467 9.81 11.21 7.13
C LYS A 467 9.53 11.16 5.62
N LEU A 468 8.25 11.12 5.25
CA LEU A 468 7.83 10.96 3.85
C LEU A 468 8.06 12.22 3.03
N LEU A 469 7.92 13.40 3.64
CA LEU A 469 8.30 14.66 3.00
C LEU A 469 9.80 14.69 2.64
N ALA A 470 10.68 14.20 3.51
CA ALA A 470 12.12 14.19 3.25
C ALA A 470 12.46 13.35 2.01
N GLU A 471 11.96 12.11 1.98
CA GLU A 471 12.13 11.18 0.86
C GLU A 471 11.58 11.78 -0.45
N ALA A 472 10.33 12.27 -0.42
CA ALA A 472 9.65 12.80 -1.60
C ALA A 472 10.26 14.11 -2.14
N ALA A 473 10.65 15.03 -1.24
CA ALA A 473 11.27 16.28 -1.64
C ALA A 473 12.66 16.07 -2.26
N GLN A 474 13.42 15.08 -1.77
CA GLN A 474 14.68 14.69 -2.38
C GLN A 474 14.47 14.11 -3.79
N ALA A 475 13.58 13.12 -3.95
CA ALA A 475 13.26 12.53 -5.25
C ALA A 475 12.84 13.58 -6.29
N TYR A 476 11.94 14.50 -5.91
CA TYR A 476 11.51 15.60 -6.77
C TYR A 476 12.66 16.57 -7.11
N ALA A 477 13.56 16.86 -6.17
CA ALA A 477 14.72 17.70 -6.42
C ALA A 477 15.73 17.05 -7.39
N GLU A 478 16.00 15.75 -7.24
CA GLU A 478 16.83 14.97 -8.16
C GLU A 478 16.25 15.00 -9.58
N THR A 479 14.94 14.82 -9.73
CA THR A 479 14.22 14.91 -11.01
C THR A 479 14.27 16.32 -11.62
N LEU A 480 14.20 17.37 -10.80
CA LEU A 480 14.40 18.76 -11.26
C LEU A 480 15.84 19.02 -11.73
N ILE A 481 16.84 18.51 -11.01
CA ILE A 481 18.27 18.62 -11.38
C ILE A 481 18.53 17.90 -12.70
N ALA A 482 18.04 16.66 -12.84
CA ALA A 482 18.14 15.87 -14.07
C ALA A 482 17.45 16.55 -15.26
N ALA A 483 16.37 17.30 -15.02
CA ALA A 483 15.68 18.12 -16.01
C ALA A 483 16.34 19.50 -16.28
N GLY A 484 17.54 19.76 -15.74
CA GLY A 484 18.29 21.01 -15.91
C GLY A 484 17.72 22.20 -15.13
N GLN A 485 16.88 21.97 -14.13
CA GLN A 485 16.13 22.98 -13.37
C GLN A 485 16.62 23.11 -11.92
N ALA A 486 17.94 23.18 -11.72
CA ALA A 486 18.58 23.25 -10.40
C ALA A 486 18.01 24.38 -9.51
N ASP A 487 17.77 25.57 -10.08
CA ASP A 487 17.13 26.70 -9.36
C ASP A 487 15.78 26.32 -8.72
N LYS A 488 14.98 25.53 -9.45
CA LYS A 488 13.70 25.04 -8.95
C LYS A 488 13.89 23.96 -7.89
N ALA A 489 14.93 23.13 -7.99
CA ALA A 489 15.27 22.14 -6.97
C ALA A 489 15.63 22.82 -5.64
N VAL A 490 16.45 23.87 -5.68
CA VAL A 490 16.76 24.73 -4.51
C VAL A 490 15.48 25.32 -3.92
N ALA A 491 14.61 25.90 -4.75
CA ALA A 491 13.34 26.46 -4.31
C ALA A 491 12.39 25.40 -3.72
N ALA A 492 12.31 24.20 -4.31
CA ALA A 492 11.48 23.09 -3.87
C ALA A 492 11.94 22.56 -2.50
N LEU A 493 13.24 22.29 -2.33
CA LEU A 493 13.83 21.86 -1.06
C LEU A 493 13.68 22.93 0.03
N THR A 494 13.86 24.21 -0.32
CA THR A 494 13.64 25.34 0.61
C THR A 494 12.17 25.48 1.03
N LYS A 495 11.21 25.19 0.13
CA LYS A 495 9.78 25.12 0.47
C LYS A 495 9.47 23.91 1.34
N ALA A 496 9.94 22.71 0.97
CA ALA A 496 9.80 21.48 1.75
C ALA A 496 10.31 21.67 3.19
N ALA A 497 11.47 22.30 3.36
CA ALA A 497 12.04 22.62 4.67
C ALA A 497 11.15 23.51 5.57
N LYS A 498 10.27 24.33 4.98
CA LYS A 498 9.34 25.20 5.73
C LYS A 498 8.09 24.45 6.19
N ILE A 499 7.65 23.45 5.43
CA ILE A 499 6.40 22.70 5.66
C ILE A 499 6.64 21.39 6.43
N ALA A 500 7.92 21.04 6.67
CA ALA A 500 8.33 19.90 7.48
C ALA A 500 7.90 20.07 8.95
N SER A 501 7.12 19.12 9.47
CA SER A 501 6.65 19.11 10.86
C SER A 501 7.78 18.97 11.90
N GLU A 502 8.95 18.47 11.52
CA GLU A 502 10.07 18.21 12.43
C GLU A 502 11.28 19.13 12.16
N PRO A 503 11.86 19.76 13.21
CA PRO A 503 13.03 20.64 13.05
C PRO A 503 14.27 19.96 12.45
N ASN A 504 14.46 18.65 12.65
CA ASN A 504 15.61 17.92 12.12
C ASN A 504 15.49 17.73 10.60
N VAL A 505 14.31 17.35 10.12
CA VAL A 505 14.02 17.23 8.69
C VAL A 505 14.05 18.60 8.01
N SER A 506 13.47 19.63 8.64
CA SER A 506 13.58 21.03 8.20
C SER A 506 15.04 21.45 7.98
N ALA A 507 15.93 21.16 8.92
CA ALA A 507 17.36 21.46 8.79
C ALA A 507 18.06 20.63 7.70
N SER A 508 17.73 19.33 7.58
CA SER A 508 18.28 18.44 6.56
C SER A 508 17.93 18.90 5.14
N LEU A 509 16.66 19.28 4.91
CA LEU A 509 16.18 19.80 3.63
C LEU A 509 16.83 21.15 3.27
N LEU A 510 17.13 22.02 4.26
CA LEU A 510 17.92 23.23 4.00
C LEU A 510 19.38 22.89 3.64
N VAL A 511 20.00 21.87 4.24
CA VAL A 511 21.34 21.42 3.82
C VAL A 511 21.32 20.92 2.37
N GLN A 512 20.32 20.12 2.00
CA GLN A 512 20.13 19.68 0.61
C GLN A 512 19.90 20.88 -0.33
N ALA A 513 19.09 21.86 0.06
CA ALA A 513 18.86 23.08 -0.73
C ALA A 513 20.15 23.90 -0.94
N GLY A 514 20.96 24.06 0.11
CA GLY A 514 22.25 24.76 0.03
C GLY A 514 23.28 24.00 -0.83
N ARG A 515 23.28 22.66 -0.76
CA ARG A 515 24.10 21.81 -1.64
C ARG A 515 23.66 21.90 -3.09
N ALA A 516 22.36 21.78 -3.39
CA ALA A 516 21.84 22.00 -4.74
C ALA A 516 22.16 23.41 -5.28
N ALA A 517 22.13 24.44 -4.42
CA ALA A 517 22.48 25.80 -4.81
C ALA A 517 23.98 25.94 -5.14
N LEU A 518 24.85 25.30 -4.37
CA LEU A 518 26.30 25.36 -4.58
C LEU A 518 26.75 24.47 -5.75
N ASP A 519 26.41 23.19 -5.67
CA ASP A 519 27.00 22.12 -6.47
C ASP A 519 26.27 21.93 -7.82
N GLU A 520 24.98 22.26 -7.90
CA GLU A 520 24.17 22.10 -9.13
C GLU A 520 23.80 23.41 -9.82
N ALA A 521 23.48 24.46 -9.07
CA ALA A 521 23.08 25.76 -9.63
C ALA A 521 24.24 26.76 -9.81
N ASP A 522 25.43 26.50 -9.23
CA ASP A 522 26.58 27.43 -9.18
C ASP A 522 26.19 28.81 -8.59
N GLN A 523 25.43 28.78 -7.49
CA GLN A 523 24.90 29.95 -6.78
C GLN A 523 25.43 30.03 -5.34
N PRO A 524 26.74 30.24 -5.14
CA PRO A 524 27.36 30.20 -3.82
C PRO A 524 26.83 31.26 -2.84
N LYS A 525 26.26 32.36 -3.33
CA LYS A 525 25.60 33.37 -2.48
C LYS A 525 24.25 32.91 -1.92
N ILE A 526 23.50 32.13 -2.69
CA ILE A 526 22.21 31.56 -2.26
C ILE A 526 22.47 30.38 -1.31
N ALA A 527 23.47 29.54 -1.64
CA ALA A 527 23.97 28.50 -0.74
C ALA A 527 24.38 29.09 0.63
N LEU A 528 25.16 30.18 0.63
CA LEU A 528 25.58 30.88 1.84
C LEU A 528 24.40 31.31 2.73
N ASP A 529 23.41 32.04 2.21
CA ASP A 529 22.26 32.50 3.00
C ASP A 529 21.44 31.33 3.57
N ILE A 530 21.25 30.25 2.79
CA ILE A 530 20.57 29.02 3.23
C ILE A 530 21.33 28.36 4.38
N PHE A 531 22.65 28.20 4.27
CA PHE A 531 23.45 27.61 5.36
C PHE A 531 23.49 28.52 6.59
N GLU A 532 23.63 29.84 6.42
CA GLU A 532 23.54 30.81 7.52
C GLU A 532 22.15 30.86 8.16
N GLN A 533 21.07 30.57 7.42
CA GLN A 533 19.72 30.43 7.99
C GLN A 533 19.66 29.29 9.00
N ILE A 534 20.30 28.16 8.71
CA ILE A 534 20.43 27.02 9.65
C ILE A 534 21.21 27.47 10.89
N LEU A 535 22.36 28.13 10.72
CA LEU A 535 23.20 28.57 11.85
C LEU A 535 22.54 29.66 12.71
N ARG A 536 21.66 30.48 12.13
CA ARG A 536 20.80 31.43 12.86
C ARG A 536 19.67 30.74 13.64
N LYS A 537 19.14 29.62 13.13
CA LYS A 537 17.99 28.89 13.70
C LYS A 537 18.38 27.86 14.77
N TYR A 538 19.57 27.25 14.69
CA TYR A 538 20.00 26.17 15.60
C TYR A 538 21.31 26.53 16.33
N PRO A 539 21.38 26.37 17.66
CA PRO A 539 22.54 26.81 18.46
C PRO A 539 23.81 25.99 18.16
N LYS A 540 24.98 26.58 18.45
CA LYS A 540 26.30 25.99 18.13
C LYS A 540 26.53 24.59 18.72
N ALA A 541 25.95 24.29 19.88
CA ALA A 541 26.04 23.00 20.56
C ALA A 541 24.90 22.00 20.20
N SER A 542 24.08 22.32 19.19
CA SER A 542 23.00 21.43 18.75
C SER A 542 23.55 20.08 18.27
N PRO A 543 22.99 18.94 18.71
CA PRO A 543 23.38 17.60 18.25
C PRO A 543 22.87 17.28 16.84
N VAL A 544 22.13 18.18 16.19
CA VAL A 544 21.54 17.97 14.86
C VAL A 544 22.65 17.97 13.80
N PRO A 545 22.89 16.87 13.05
CA PRO A 545 24.00 16.77 12.10
C PRO A 545 24.04 17.89 11.05
N ALA A 546 22.87 18.37 10.65
CA ALA A 546 22.71 19.49 9.70
C ALA A 546 23.41 20.78 10.14
N VAL A 547 23.61 21.03 11.44
CA VAL A 547 24.29 22.24 11.93
C VAL A 547 25.79 22.19 11.60
N ARG A 548 26.42 21.01 11.66
CA ARG A 548 27.81 20.85 11.26
C ARG A 548 27.97 20.93 9.74
N GLN A 549 27.07 20.26 9.01
CA GLN A 549 27.01 20.36 7.54
C GLN A 549 26.83 21.81 7.07
N ALA A 550 25.99 22.60 7.74
CA ALA A 550 25.81 24.01 7.43
C ALA A 550 27.09 24.85 7.63
N ARG A 551 27.89 24.61 8.68
CA ARG A 551 29.20 25.30 8.82
C ARG A 551 30.15 24.97 7.69
N ILE A 552 30.24 23.69 7.32
CA ILE A 552 31.07 23.28 6.18
C ILE A 552 30.54 23.93 4.90
N GLY A 553 29.22 23.95 4.69
CA GLY A 553 28.57 24.63 3.57
C GLY A 553 28.81 26.15 3.50
N VAL A 554 28.84 26.86 4.63
CA VAL A 554 29.26 28.29 4.68
C VAL A 554 30.71 28.44 4.22
N GLY A 555 31.61 27.57 4.70
CA GLY A 555 33.02 27.57 4.27
C GLY A 555 33.18 27.26 2.77
N ASP A 556 32.45 26.26 2.27
CA ASP A 556 32.41 25.90 0.85
C ASP A 556 31.87 27.06 -0.01
N SER A 557 30.87 27.79 0.48
CA SER A 557 30.27 28.95 -0.17
C SER A 557 31.20 30.17 -0.21
N TRP A 558 32.04 30.37 0.80
CA TRP A 558 33.11 31.38 0.77
C TRP A 558 34.25 30.96 -0.17
N ALA A 559 34.62 29.68 -0.18
CA ALA A 559 35.62 29.15 -1.10
C ALA A 559 35.19 29.32 -2.58
N ALA A 560 33.96 28.97 -2.92
CA ALA A 560 33.41 29.20 -4.27
C ALA A 560 33.35 30.69 -4.64
N GLN A 561 33.24 31.59 -3.66
CA GLN A 561 33.36 33.04 -3.88
C GLN A 561 34.81 33.54 -4.01
N GLY A 562 35.80 32.75 -3.59
CA GLY A 562 37.23 33.10 -3.60
C GLY A 562 37.74 33.76 -2.32
N ASP A 563 36.98 33.71 -1.22
CA ASP A 563 37.34 34.33 0.06
C ASP A 563 38.03 33.30 0.98
N TYR A 564 39.36 33.24 0.89
CA TYR A 564 40.18 32.26 1.61
C TYR A 564 40.08 32.39 3.11
N ASP A 565 40.14 33.62 3.64
CA ASP A 565 40.17 33.84 5.07
C ASP A 565 38.84 33.48 5.73
N LYS A 566 37.69 33.86 5.13
CA LYS A 566 36.38 33.42 5.64
C LYS A 566 36.14 31.92 5.49
N ALA A 567 36.59 31.31 4.38
CA ALA A 567 36.51 29.86 4.21
C ALA A 567 37.29 29.13 5.32
N LYS A 568 38.55 29.54 5.54
CA LYS A 568 39.44 29.00 6.57
C LYS A 568 38.90 29.21 7.99
N GLU A 569 38.40 30.41 8.31
CA GLU A 569 37.77 30.71 9.59
C GLU A 569 36.58 29.77 9.84
N THR A 570 35.70 29.64 8.85
CA THR A 570 34.48 28.83 8.98
C THR A 570 34.79 27.33 9.12
N TYR A 571 35.71 26.79 8.31
CA TYR A 571 36.14 25.39 8.44
C TYR A 571 36.82 25.13 9.80
N THR A 572 37.60 26.09 10.31
CA THR A 572 38.18 26.01 11.67
C THR A 572 37.06 26.00 12.73
N ALA A 573 36.01 26.80 12.56
CA ALA A 573 34.84 26.85 13.45
C ALA A 573 33.90 25.62 13.34
N ALA A 574 33.98 24.86 12.24
CA ALA A 574 33.33 23.55 12.10
C ALA A 574 34.05 22.45 12.91
N GLY A 575 35.36 22.59 13.08
CA GLY A 575 36.21 21.71 13.88
C GLY A 575 36.37 20.30 13.31
N VAL A 576 37.20 19.47 13.94
CA VAL A 576 37.29 18.03 13.64
C VAL A 576 36.03 17.33 14.18
N ARG A 577 35.55 16.32 13.46
CA ARG A 577 34.35 15.56 13.84
C ARG A 577 34.61 14.74 15.12
N ALA A 578 33.63 14.68 16.03
CA ALA A 578 33.85 14.19 17.41
C ALA A 578 34.25 12.70 17.52
N ASP A 579 33.75 11.84 16.61
CA ASP A 579 34.17 10.44 16.49
C ASP A 579 35.57 10.27 15.88
N THR A 580 36.08 11.30 15.19
CA THR A 580 37.44 11.35 14.62
C THR A 580 38.45 12.12 15.47
N SER A 581 38.08 12.55 16.69
CA SER A 581 38.99 13.25 17.62
C SER A 581 40.02 12.28 18.23
N THR A 582 40.97 11.86 17.40
CA THR A 582 42.08 10.98 17.76
C THR A 582 43.36 11.78 17.97
N ASN A 583 44.30 11.25 18.75
CA ASN A 583 45.63 11.84 18.93
C ASN A 583 46.53 11.76 17.66
N GLN A 584 46.02 11.26 16.53
CA GLN A 584 46.80 11.07 15.29
C GLN A 584 46.02 11.46 14.01
N PRO A 585 45.63 12.74 13.82
CA PRO A 585 44.88 13.18 12.62
C PRO A 585 45.56 12.82 11.30
N ALA A 586 46.90 12.86 11.24
CA ALA A 586 47.66 12.52 10.04
C ALA A 586 47.48 11.06 9.58
N VAL A 587 47.32 10.12 10.52
CA VAL A 587 47.09 8.70 10.20
C VAL A 587 45.70 8.53 9.58
N LEU A 588 44.69 9.21 10.13
CA LEU A 588 43.31 9.12 9.62
C LEU A 588 43.19 9.76 8.23
N LYS A 589 43.81 10.92 7.98
CA LYS A 589 43.92 11.52 6.63
C LYS A 589 44.59 10.56 5.63
N GLY A 590 45.71 9.94 6.04
CA GLY A 590 46.42 8.95 5.21
C GLY A 590 45.65 7.64 5.00
N ASP A 591 44.66 7.32 5.84
CA ASP A 591 43.75 6.20 5.66
C ASP A 591 42.60 6.54 4.70
N PHE A 592 41.98 7.72 4.86
CA PHE A 592 41.00 8.23 3.90
C PHE A 592 41.56 8.29 2.47
N ALA A 593 42.76 8.86 2.29
CA ALA A 593 43.40 8.96 0.98
C ALA A 593 43.59 7.60 0.32
N ARG A 594 44.13 6.62 1.04
CA ARG A 594 44.36 5.25 0.52
C ARG A 594 43.06 4.56 0.09
N HIS A 595 42.00 4.67 0.89
CA HIS A 595 40.69 4.09 0.53
C HIS A 595 40.10 4.75 -0.71
N VAL A 596 40.10 6.10 -0.80
CA VAL A 596 39.58 6.82 -1.98
C VAL A 596 40.37 6.44 -3.23
N GLU A 597 41.70 6.41 -3.17
CA GLU A 597 42.56 6.00 -4.30
C GLU A 597 42.34 4.54 -4.73
N ASP A 598 42.09 3.64 -3.79
CA ASP A 598 41.86 2.22 -4.07
C ASP A 598 40.47 1.99 -4.69
N TYR A 599 39.43 2.61 -4.14
CA TYR A 599 38.09 2.53 -4.72
C TYR A 599 38.00 3.18 -6.11
N ILE A 600 38.72 4.30 -6.36
CA ILE A 600 38.85 4.87 -7.72
C ILE A 600 39.55 3.88 -8.66
N ARG A 601 40.63 3.21 -8.23
CA ARG A 601 41.33 2.17 -9.03
C ARG A 601 40.41 0.99 -9.35
N GLN A 602 39.57 0.58 -8.41
CA GLN A 602 38.56 -0.47 -8.58
C GLN A 602 37.33 -0.03 -9.39
N LYS A 603 37.23 1.26 -9.75
CA LYS A 603 36.04 1.90 -10.36
C LYS A 603 34.77 1.82 -9.50
N ASN A 604 34.93 1.64 -8.18
CA ASN A 604 33.84 1.69 -7.21
C ASN A 604 33.62 3.14 -6.77
N TYR A 605 33.03 3.94 -7.65
CA TYR A 605 32.91 5.38 -7.44
C TYR A 605 31.97 5.75 -6.29
N ASP A 606 30.99 4.92 -5.97
CA ASP A 606 30.07 5.16 -4.85
C ASP A 606 30.78 5.00 -3.50
N ALA A 607 31.57 3.93 -3.32
CA ALA A 607 32.42 3.78 -2.14
C ALA A 607 33.50 4.88 -2.06
N ALA A 608 34.11 5.24 -3.20
CA ALA A 608 35.06 6.34 -3.23
C ALA A 608 34.41 7.68 -2.84
N ARG A 609 33.16 7.93 -3.23
CA ARG A 609 32.38 9.12 -2.90
C ARG A 609 32.08 9.17 -1.40
N GLU A 610 31.60 8.06 -0.84
CA GLU A 610 31.37 7.95 0.60
C GLU A 610 32.64 8.24 1.42
N TRP A 611 33.80 7.72 1.01
CA TRP A 611 35.05 7.91 1.73
C TRP A 611 35.63 9.32 1.59
N ILE A 612 35.53 9.97 0.43
CA ILE A 612 35.98 11.37 0.27
C ILE A 612 35.05 12.35 0.98
N ASP A 613 33.73 12.07 1.00
CA ASP A 613 32.76 12.86 1.78
C ASP A 613 33.01 12.72 3.28
N ARG A 614 33.32 11.50 3.78
CA ARG A 614 33.71 11.29 5.19
C ARG A 614 35.02 12.01 5.56
N TRP A 615 36.01 12.05 4.67
CA TRP A 615 37.25 12.81 4.89
C TRP A 615 36.94 14.30 5.00
N GLU A 616 36.30 14.87 3.98
CA GLU A 616 36.03 16.30 3.90
C GLU A 616 35.01 16.79 4.93
N ASP A 617 34.12 15.91 5.40
CA ASP A 617 33.35 16.12 6.62
C ASP A 617 34.30 16.18 7.83
N SER A 618 35.19 15.21 8.02
CA SER A 618 36.07 15.13 9.20
C SER A 618 37.12 16.24 9.28
N PHE A 619 37.71 16.63 8.16
CA PHE A 619 38.82 17.60 8.04
C PHE A 619 38.54 18.64 6.93
N PRO A 620 37.58 19.56 7.11
CA PRO A 620 37.13 20.44 6.03
C PRO A 620 38.17 21.47 5.56
N LEU A 621 39.21 21.75 6.37
CA LEU A 621 40.35 22.59 5.96
C LEU A 621 41.17 21.97 4.81
N ASP A 622 41.18 20.65 4.67
CA ASP A 622 41.95 19.92 3.66
C ASP A 622 41.50 20.24 2.24
N LYS A 623 40.25 20.71 2.08
CA LYS A 623 39.71 21.26 0.83
C LYS A 623 40.52 22.44 0.32
N LEU A 624 41.02 23.30 1.24
CA LEU A 624 41.86 24.45 0.93
C LEU A 624 43.34 24.08 0.73
N GLU A 625 43.82 23.00 1.36
CA GLU A 625 45.15 22.45 1.07
C GLU A 625 45.18 21.88 -0.36
N GLY A 626 44.19 21.04 -0.69
CA GLY A 626 43.82 20.65 -2.05
C GLY A 626 44.00 19.18 -2.43
N TYR A 627 44.54 18.34 -1.55
CA TYR A 627 44.74 16.92 -1.90
C TYR A 627 43.42 16.14 -1.96
N SER A 628 42.49 16.40 -1.02
CA SER A 628 41.14 15.84 -1.07
C SER A 628 40.40 16.28 -2.34
N THR A 629 40.48 17.57 -2.68
CA THR A 629 39.92 18.17 -3.90
C THR A 629 40.48 17.52 -5.18
N LEU A 630 41.77 17.22 -5.23
CA LEU A 630 42.38 16.49 -6.36
C LEU A 630 41.81 15.08 -6.51
N LEU A 631 41.66 14.35 -5.40
CA LEU A 631 41.07 13.01 -5.42
C LEU A 631 39.57 13.04 -5.76
N ARG A 632 38.82 14.03 -5.28
CA ARG A 632 37.43 14.29 -5.66
C ARG A 632 37.31 14.60 -7.16
N CYS A 633 38.20 15.39 -7.74
CA CYS A 633 38.23 15.65 -9.18
C CYS A 633 38.58 14.39 -10.00
N ARG A 634 39.46 13.52 -9.51
CA ARG A 634 39.75 12.21 -10.14
C ARG A 634 38.57 11.23 -10.04
N LEU A 635 37.83 11.26 -8.93
CA LEU A 635 36.56 10.53 -8.79
C LEU A 635 35.56 10.99 -9.85
N TYR A 636 35.33 12.30 -9.98
CA TYR A 636 34.45 12.84 -11.01
C TYR A 636 34.94 12.53 -12.44
N GLN A 637 36.25 12.54 -12.69
CA GLN A 637 36.86 12.12 -13.97
C GLN A 637 36.54 10.66 -14.30
N GLY A 638 36.63 9.77 -13.31
CA GLY A 638 36.33 8.33 -13.46
C GLY A 638 34.84 8.05 -13.67
N ALA A 639 33.98 8.77 -12.96
CA ALA A 639 32.52 8.68 -13.07
C ALA A 639 31.94 9.36 -14.33
N GLY A 640 32.69 10.29 -14.95
CA GLY A 640 32.21 11.10 -16.08
C GLY A 640 31.42 12.35 -15.67
N GLU A 641 31.54 12.79 -14.42
CA GLU A 641 30.87 13.95 -13.82
C GLU A 641 31.63 15.25 -14.14
N TRP A 642 31.78 15.54 -15.43
CA TRP A 642 32.66 16.61 -15.94
C TRP A 642 32.31 18.01 -15.42
N LYS A 643 31.01 18.29 -15.19
CA LYS A 643 30.53 19.56 -14.63
C LYS A 643 31.06 19.74 -13.20
N HIS A 644 30.79 18.77 -12.32
CA HIS A 644 31.23 18.75 -10.92
C HIS A 644 32.76 18.82 -10.80
N LEU A 645 33.49 18.15 -11.70
CA LEU A 645 34.95 18.27 -11.80
C LEU A 645 35.38 19.72 -12.02
N THR A 646 34.85 20.39 -13.05
CA THR A 646 35.24 21.79 -13.36
C THR A 646 34.89 22.76 -12.23
N LEU A 647 33.76 22.54 -11.55
CA LEU A 647 33.31 23.36 -10.42
C LEU A 647 34.22 23.20 -9.18
N ALA A 648 34.54 21.96 -8.79
CA ALA A 648 35.40 21.68 -7.65
C ALA A 648 36.85 22.15 -7.86
N ALA A 649 37.41 21.86 -9.04
CA ALA A 649 38.74 22.32 -9.41
C ALA A 649 38.82 23.85 -9.52
N GLY A 650 37.82 24.48 -10.16
CA GLY A 650 37.72 25.93 -10.30
C GLY A 650 37.61 26.64 -8.95
N THR A 651 36.85 26.08 -8.02
CA THR A 651 36.70 26.59 -6.64
C THR A 651 38.06 26.67 -5.94
N LEU A 652 38.86 25.59 -5.96
CA LEU A 652 40.17 25.62 -5.30
C LEU A 652 41.16 26.57 -5.99
N VAL A 653 41.23 26.56 -7.32
CA VAL A 653 42.11 27.45 -8.09
C VAL A 653 41.77 28.93 -7.84
N LYS A 654 40.51 29.23 -7.54
CA LYS A 654 40.03 30.59 -7.22
C LYS A 654 40.35 31.00 -5.78
N VAL A 655 40.10 30.14 -4.79
CA VAL A 655 40.28 30.46 -3.37
C VAL A 655 41.74 30.37 -2.91
N ASN A 656 42.51 29.41 -3.44
CA ASN A 656 43.90 29.19 -3.07
C ASN A 656 44.78 28.96 -4.31
N PRO A 657 45.04 30.01 -5.12
CA PRO A 657 45.87 29.90 -6.33
C PRO A 657 47.34 29.55 -6.05
N THR A 658 47.80 29.50 -4.79
CA THR A 658 49.16 29.07 -4.44
C THR A 658 49.24 27.60 -4.04
N SER A 659 48.13 26.85 -4.04
CA SER A 659 48.15 25.41 -3.78
C SER A 659 48.96 24.64 -4.83
N ASN A 660 49.83 23.75 -4.35
CA ASN A 660 50.66 22.86 -5.19
C ASN A 660 49.83 21.95 -6.12
N TYR A 661 48.53 21.78 -5.84
CA TYR A 661 47.63 20.94 -6.65
C TYR A 661 46.94 21.70 -7.79
N CYS A 662 46.98 23.05 -7.81
CA CYS A 662 46.35 23.88 -8.84
C CYS A 662 46.76 23.53 -10.29
N PRO A 663 48.03 23.24 -10.62
CA PRO A 663 48.40 22.87 -12.00
C PRO A 663 47.76 21.55 -12.46
N ALA A 664 47.70 20.55 -11.58
CA ALA A 664 47.08 19.26 -11.87
C ALA A 664 45.56 19.40 -12.02
N LEU A 665 44.93 20.19 -11.15
CA LEU A 665 43.50 20.51 -11.22
C LEU A 665 43.13 21.28 -12.48
N LEU A 666 43.93 22.26 -12.91
CA LEU A 666 43.74 22.96 -14.18
C LEU A 666 43.86 22.02 -15.39
N MET A 667 44.76 21.03 -15.34
CA MET A 667 44.86 20.03 -16.42
C MET A 667 43.60 19.15 -16.48
N LEU A 668 43.13 18.65 -15.32
CA LEU A 668 41.87 17.90 -15.22
C LEU A 668 40.66 18.74 -15.71
N SER A 669 40.58 20.01 -15.34
CA SER A 669 39.55 20.93 -15.83
C SER A 669 39.62 21.10 -17.35
N ALA A 670 40.81 21.21 -17.94
CA ALA A 670 40.95 21.36 -19.38
C ALA A 670 40.50 20.11 -20.16
N GLU A 671 40.77 18.92 -19.62
CA GLU A 671 40.18 17.67 -20.12
C GLU A 671 38.65 17.66 -20.01
N ALA A 672 38.12 18.05 -18.85
CA ALA A 672 36.68 18.10 -18.60
C ALA A 672 35.96 19.11 -19.51
N TYR A 673 36.50 20.32 -19.69
CA TYR A 673 36.02 21.29 -20.67
C TYR A 673 36.06 20.74 -22.10
N THR A 674 37.08 19.95 -22.46
CA THR A 674 37.13 19.27 -23.76
C THR A 674 35.98 18.25 -23.90
N LYS A 675 35.66 17.49 -22.85
CA LYS A 675 34.51 16.55 -22.83
C LYS A 675 33.16 17.27 -22.87
N LEU A 676 33.06 18.42 -22.23
CA LEU A 676 31.89 19.31 -22.24
C LEU A 676 31.75 20.13 -23.54
N LYS A 677 32.67 19.96 -24.52
CA LYS A 677 32.71 20.71 -25.79
C LYS A 677 32.86 22.23 -25.60
N GLN A 678 33.65 22.63 -24.60
CA GLN A 678 33.97 24.01 -24.25
C GLN A 678 35.47 24.32 -24.53
N PRO A 679 35.91 24.33 -25.81
CA PRO A 679 37.33 24.39 -26.17
C PRO A 679 38.02 25.68 -25.71
N ASP A 680 37.32 26.81 -25.65
CA ASP A 680 37.88 28.08 -25.19
C ASP A 680 38.22 28.04 -23.69
N GLN A 681 37.40 27.36 -22.87
CA GLN A 681 37.68 27.16 -21.45
C GLN A 681 38.82 26.17 -21.23
N ALA A 682 38.92 25.11 -22.05
CA ALA A 682 40.09 24.21 -22.04
C ALA A 682 41.38 24.97 -22.38
N LYS A 683 41.35 25.83 -23.40
CA LYS A 683 42.49 26.65 -23.82
C LYS A 683 42.86 27.71 -22.78
N ALA A 684 41.87 28.31 -22.11
CA ALA A 684 42.10 29.22 -20.99
C ALA A 684 42.77 28.52 -19.79
N ALA A 685 42.31 27.32 -19.44
CA ALA A 685 42.92 26.52 -18.38
C ALA A 685 44.38 26.16 -18.69
N TRP A 686 44.70 25.69 -19.91
CA TRP A 686 46.10 25.44 -20.30
C TRP A 686 46.97 26.70 -20.29
N LYS A 687 46.46 27.84 -20.77
CA LYS A 687 47.18 29.13 -20.67
C LYS A 687 47.49 29.48 -19.23
N GLN A 688 46.52 29.34 -18.33
CA GLN A 688 46.70 29.61 -16.91
C GLN A 688 47.77 28.72 -16.26
N ILE A 689 47.93 27.46 -16.70
CA ILE A 689 49.05 26.61 -16.27
C ILE A 689 50.39 27.23 -16.67
N VAL A 690 50.56 27.57 -17.95
CA VAL A 690 51.83 28.09 -18.50
C VAL A 690 52.17 29.47 -17.90
N GLU A 691 51.18 30.33 -17.71
CA GLU A 691 51.37 31.70 -17.24
C GLU A 691 51.58 31.80 -15.72
N LYS A 692 50.87 31.00 -14.92
CA LYS A 692 50.93 31.11 -13.44
C LYS A 692 51.77 30.02 -12.76
N TYR A 693 52.05 28.92 -13.45
CA TYR A 693 52.78 27.77 -12.89
C TYR A 693 53.85 27.21 -13.86
N PRO A 694 54.76 28.05 -14.38
CA PRO A 694 55.74 27.65 -15.40
C PRO A 694 56.67 26.51 -14.94
N GLU A 695 56.99 26.44 -13.65
CA GLU A 695 57.82 25.40 -13.03
C GLU A 695 57.09 24.05 -12.84
N SER A 696 55.79 23.97 -13.18
CA SER A 696 55.02 22.74 -12.97
C SER A 696 55.36 21.68 -14.03
N PRO A 697 55.49 20.39 -13.66
CA PRO A 697 55.73 19.30 -14.62
C PRO A 697 54.72 19.24 -15.78
N VAL A 698 53.48 19.71 -15.58
CA VAL A 698 52.42 19.73 -16.59
C VAL A 698 52.43 20.96 -17.50
N ALA A 699 53.24 21.99 -17.21
CA ALA A 699 53.29 23.22 -18.00
C ALA A 699 53.80 22.99 -19.44
N ALA A 700 54.79 22.11 -19.62
CA ALA A 700 55.28 21.74 -20.94
C ALA A 700 54.25 20.98 -21.79
N GLU A 701 53.34 20.24 -21.17
CA GLU A 701 52.21 19.60 -21.86
C GLU A 701 51.12 20.62 -22.21
N ALA A 702 50.74 21.47 -21.26
CA ALA A 702 49.77 22.55 -21.49
C ALA A 702 50.21 23.47 -22.66
N ALA A 703 51.50 23.82 -22.72
CA ALA A 703 52.08 24.61 -23.82
C ALA A 703 51.99 23.93 -25.20
N LYS A 704 51.96 22.59 -25.26
CA LYS A 704 51.68 21.85 -26.51
C LYS A 704 50.19 21.90 -26.86
N LYS A 705 49.31 21.66 -25.87
CA LYS A 705 47.84 21.68 -26.05
C LYS A 705 47.28 23.03 -26.50
N ILE A 706 47.94 24.15 -26.18
CA ILE A 706 47.55 25.50 -26.67
C ILE A 706 47.78 25.67 -28.19
N LYS A 707 48.73 24.91 -28.76
CA LYS A 707 49.18 25.02 -30.16
C LYS A 707 48.48 24.04 -31.11
N SER A 708 47.94 22.94 -30.58
CA SER A 708 46.98 22.05 -31.24
C SER A 708 45.57 22.63 -31.25
#